data_AF-A0A1V5LFN7-F1
#
_entry.id   AF-A0A1V5LFN7-F1
#
_cell.length_a   1.000
_cell.length_b   1.000
_cell.length_c   1.000
_cell.angle_alpha   90.00
_cell.angle_beta   90.00
_cell.angle_gamma   90.00
#
_symmetry.space_group_name_H-M   'P 1'
#
loop_
_entity.id
_entity.type
_entity.pdbx_description
1 polymer ?
#
loop_
_entity_poly.entity_id
_entity_poly.type
_entity_poly.pdbx_seq_one_letter_code
_entity_poly.pdbx_strand_id
1 'polypeptide(L)'
;MERGTPVGTGPPAGLRVALVTPFDWGIPCAVNQHVADLARYLLGAGHRPTVVGSSSYAPEVRRMRPLLRRRDPLAFPRLEAWGAGAPAASELMPAPGVGPLGPEDGIPVLTTGRAVPMRLNRAVVSVSLPVDVTSRLERLLAAGLFDVVHVHEPAAPSLSFSAVALARNPVVATFHFTAAGLFSYERSWPFVQKSLDRIDRSLVPSDWAAGLFRELLGGECRVVALPSAVGPEAHGCLSAKGSGEPGEVTASPSFLYVYRGNERRSLALFLRLLARRRDWEPIRITVAVHRTSAQAWPPPAVPRRLAGSVTWVLYDTSAELNAHMCGASALVLPFLGGDWLGMGLEEALAARMPVIAPDLPLCRDILGEGAVYFSPDREDTVIEAFKSDAWSKVASRAEGGFSTSSRGHGLEWGVGGPGLVSQYLSALLGRAGGFSATAPRPRVARSARRGRKSYAVTRLATKHRRTMSVPTDAEHVLVDLHVHTAYSKDCASSVPAVLKAAREVGLGAIAIADHNTIAGALAARSVAGADLFVIVAEEIKTKQGEVIGLFLEEEVPAGLDFDETLDRIKSQGALVYIPHPFDGLHATPPYQTLVDNVHRIDVVEVFNARLAVPAFNVRAERFAAKYNIAAGAGSDAHVLQGLGTAMMRMRPFSTPEEFMESLKTADILAARKNVLYLTSLKLLQTSLDRVRSTATR
;
A
#
# COMPACT_ATOMS: atom_id res chain seq x y z
N MET A 1 59.89 9.77 3.89
CA MET A 1 59.04 9.55 5.08
C MET A 1 58.72 10.92 5.68
N GLU A 2 57.62 11.53 5.24
CA GLU A 2 57.05 12.70 5.91
C GLU A 2 55.70 12.27 6.46
N ARG A 3 55.55 12.39 7.79
CA ARG A 3 54.31 12.06 8.50
C ARG A 3 53.35 13.24 8.28
N GLY A 4 52.31 13.00 7.48
CA GLY A 4 51.18 13.91 7.34
C GLY A 4 50.45 14.10 8.66
N THR A 5 50.16 15.36 8.95
CA THR A 5 49.41 15.91 10.08
C THR A 5 48.05 15.22 10.29
N PRO A 6 47.58 15.05 11.55
CA PRO A 6 46.27 14.47 11.82
C PRO A 6 45.16 15.42 11.36
N VAL A 7 44.27 14.92 10.52
CA VAL A 7 43.05 15.61 10.06
C VAL A 7 42.18 15.94 11.28
N GLY A 8 41.80 17.22 11.40
CA GLY A 8 41.07 17.77 12.54
C GLY A 8 39.77 17.04 12.86
N THR A 9 39.57 16.75 14.15
CA THR A 9 38.41 16.03 14.72
C THR A 9 37.24 16.97 15.03
N GLY A 10 36.84 17.80 14.06
CA GLY A 10 35.62 18.62 14.14
C GLY A 10 34.54 18.10 13.17
N PRO A 11 33.23 18.29 13.44
CA PRO A 11 32.20 17.96 12.46
C PRO A 11 32.45 18.77 11.17
N PRO A 12 32.29 18.16 9.97
CA PRO A 12 32.59 18.81 8.71
C PRO A 12 31.73 20.05 8.49
N ALA A 13 32.29 21.03 7.78
CA ALA A 13 31.55 22.17 7.25
C ALA A 13 30.46 21.66 6.27
N GLY A 14 29.23 21.53 6.75
CA GLY A 14 28.07 21.06 5.98
C GLY A 14 28.06 19.54 5.72
N LEU A 15 26.94 18.86 6.02
CA LEU A 15 26.76 17.43 5.72
C LEU A 15 26.29 17.23 4.28
N ARG A 16 26.81 16.21 3.59
CA ARG A 16 26.30 15.74 2.29
C ARG A 16 25.25 14.66 2.55
N VAL A 17 23.98 14.94 2.26
CA VAL A 17 22.87 14.07 2.67
C VAL A 17 22.11 13.58 1.45
N ALA A 18 22.05 12.26 1.26
CA ALA A 18 21.15 11.65 0.28
C ALA A 18 19.76 11.45 0.90
N LEU A 19 18.74 12.12 0.37
CA LEU A 19 17.34 11.96 0.77
C LEU A 19 16.66 10.99 -0.21
N VAL A 20 16.35 9.77 0.22
CA VAL A 20 15.79 8.73 -0.64
C VAL A 20 14.29 8.57 -0.39
N THR A 21 13.49 8.76 -1.45
CA THR A 21 12.03 8.55 -1.41
C THR A 21 11.62 7.26 -2.16
N PRO A 22 10.64 6.50 -1.68
CA PRO A 22 10.18 5.28 -2.35
C PRO A 22 9.15 5.59 -3.45
N PHE A 23 8.55 6.78 -3.41
CA PHE A 23 7.48 7.22 -4.28
C PHE A 23 8.02 7.84 -5.57
N ASP A 24 7.16 7.88 -6.58
CA ASP A 24 7.43 8.62 -7.81
C ASP A 24 7.57 10.12 -7.51
N TRP A 25 8.72 10.72 -7.80
CA TRP A 25 8.99 12.13 -7.53
C TRP A 25 8.04 13.08 -8.27
N GLY A 26 7.65 12.71 -9.50
CA GLY A 26 6.77 13.53 -10.32
C GLY A 26 5.30 13.45 -9.92
N ILE A 27 4.94 12.49 -9.05
CA ILE A 27 3.60 12.38 -8.50
C ILE A 27 3.63 13.07 -7.13
N PRO A 28 2.77 14.09 -6.92
CA PRO A 28 2.60 14.67 -5.61
C PRO A 28 2.37 13.55 -4.56
N CYS A 29 2.96 13.65 -3.36
CA CYS A 29 2.62 12.84 -2.17
C CYS A 29 3.14 13.55 -0.90
N ALA A 30 2.56 13.26 0.28
CA ALA A 30 3.01 13.88 1.54
C ALA A 30 4.48 13.63 1.84
N VAL A 31 4.96 12.42 1.54
CA VAL A 31 6.36 12.05 1.77
C VAL A 31 7.31 12.82 0.85
N ASN A 32 6.99 12.98 -0.44
CA ASN A 32 7.81 13.77 -1.35
C ASN A 32 7.85 15.24 -0.97
N GLN A 33 6.72 15.80 -0.51
CA GLN A 33 6.66 17.18 -0.02
C GLN A 33 7.56 17.35 1.21
N HIS A 34 7.43 16.47 2.21
CA HIS A 34 8.28 16.47 3.38
C HIS A 34 9.78 16.35 3.01
N VAL A 35 10.12 15.49 2.04
CA VAL A 35 11.49 15.34 1.54
C VAL A 35 12.02 16.64 0.91
N ALA A 36 11.20 17.33 0.11
CA ALA A 36 11.57 18.61 -0.50
C ALA A 36 11.79 19.70 0.55
N ASP A 37 10.90 19.77 1.52
CA ASP A 37 10.92 20.76 2.59
C ASP A 37 12.14 20.55 3.51
N LEU A 38 12.44 19.30 3.83
CA LEU A 38 13.66 18.92 4.51
C LEU A 38 14.89 19.32 3.70
N ALA A 39 14.88 19.10 2.38
CA ALA A 39 15.99 19.48 1.52
C ALA A 39 16.23 21.01 1.55
N ARG A 40 15.18 21.83 1.44
CA ARG A 40 15.29 23.29 1.56
C ARG A 40 15.88 23.71 2.90
N TYR A 41 15.37 23.14 3.99
CA TYR A 41 15.90 23.41 5.33
C TYR A 41 17.39 23.05 5.45
N LEU A 42 17.78 21.86 5.00
CA LEU A 42 19.17 21.41 5.06
C LEU A 42 20.09 22.32 4.25
N LEU A 43 19.67 22.74 3.06
CA LEU A 43 20.44 23.67 2.24
C LEU A 43 20.60 25.03 2.95
N GLY A 44 19.52 25.59 3.51
CA GLY A 44 19.55 26.84 4.28
C GLY A 44 20.41 26.74 5.55
N ALA A 45 20.49 25.56 6.17
CA ALA A 45 21.36 25.26 7.31
C ALA A 45 22.83 25.02 6.90
N GLY A 46 23.19 25.21 5.62
CA GLY A 46 24.57 25.06 5.13
C GLY A 46 24.97 23.63 4.77
N HIS A 47 24.04 22.68 4.76
CA HIS A 47 24.27 21.32 4.31
C HIS A 47 24.10 21.18 2.78
N ARG A 48 24.35 19.98 2.24
CA ARG A 48 24.28 19.66 0.82
C ARG A 48 23.35 18.46 0.59
N PRO A 49 22.03 18.69 0.56
CA PRO A 49 21.07 17.63 0.27
C PRO A 49 21.12 17.23 -1.20
N THR A 50 20.77 15.98 -1.50
CA THR A 50 20.49 15.48 -2.84
C THR A 50 19.33 14.52 -2.74
N VAL A 51 18.27 14.80 -3.50
CA VAL A 51 17.10 13.93 -3.53
C VAL A 51 17.34 12.78 -4.50
N VAL A 52 17.01 11.57 -4.08
CA VAL A 52 17.10 10.35 -4.88
C VAL A 52 15.73 9.69 -4.91
N GLY A 53 15.15 9.56 -6.09
CA GLY A 53 13.81 9.00 -6.28
C GLY A 53 13.70 8.19 -7.56
N SER A 54 12.46 7.95 -7.98
CA SER A 54 12.13 7.47 -9.33
C SER A 54 11.15 8.42 -10.00
N SER A 55 10.94 8.26 -11.30
CA SER A 55 9.92 9.02 -12.01
C SER A 55 9.22 8.18 -13.06
N SER A 56 7.90 8.27 -13.16
CA SER A 56 7.14 7.74 -14.30
C SER A 56 7.10 8.73 -15.48
N TYR A 57 7.53 9.98 -15.28
CA TYR A 57 7.56 11.02 -16.30
C TYR A 57 8.69 10.78 -17.31
N ALA A 58 8.33 10.38 -18.52
CA ALA A 58 9.29 9.93 -19.53
C ALA A 58 10.36 10.98 -19.92
N PRO A 59 10.05 12.29 -20.03
CA PRO A 59 11.08 13.30 -20.26
C PRO A 59 12.14 13.35 -19.15
N GLU A 60 11.74 13.24 -17.89
CA GLU A 60 12.67 13.23 -16.75
C GLU A 60 13.56 12.00 -16.76
N VAL A 61 12.98 10.82 -17.01
CA VAL A 61 13.75 9.56 -17.14
C VAL A 61 14.76 9.64 -18.31
N ARG A 62 14.38 10.24 -19.44
CA ARG A 62 15.28 10.43 -20.59
C ARG A 62 16.43 11.38 -20.27
N ARG A 63 16.14 12.48 -19.58
CA ARG A 63 17.13 13.48 -19.15
C ARG A 63 18.15 12.89 -18.17
N MET A 64 17.69 12.06 -17.22
CA MET A 64 18.56 11.49 -16.18
C MET A 64 19.42 10.29 -16.67
N ARG A 65 18.96 9.59 -17.71
CA ARG A 65 19.65 8.41 -18.26
C ARG A 65 21.13 8.63 -18.64
N PRO A 66 21.54 9.70 -19.35
CA PRO A 66 22.96 9.95 -19.64
C PRO A 66 23.78 10.24 -18.38
N LEU A 67 23.20 10.89 -17.37
CA LEU A 67 23.89 11.30 -16.15
C LEU A 67 24.24 10.12 -15.23
N LEU A 68 23.44 9.05 -15.27
CA LEU A 68 23.59 7.84 -14.44
C LEU A 68 24.11 6.62 -15.24
N ARG A 69 24.83 6.83 -16.35
CA ARG A 69 25.38 5.75 -17.21
C ARG A 69 26.37 4.85 -16.47
N ARG A 70 26.50 3.60 -16.96
CA ARG A 70 27.31 2.53 -16.34
C ARG A 70 28.83 2.73 -16.37
N ARG A 71 29.39 3.27 -17.46
CA ARG A 71 30.86 3.41 -17.61
C ARG A 71 31.41 4.78 -17.19
N ASP A 72 30.58 5.82 -17.22
CA ASP A 72 30.99 7.20 -16.93
C ASP A 72 29.77 8.04 -16.52
N PRO A 73 29.38 8.02 -15.22
CA PRO A 73 28.22 8.76 -14.76
C PRO A 73 28.59 10.23 -14.62
N LEU A 74 28.15 11.06 -15.56
CA LEU A 74 28.39 12.51 -15.53
C LEU A 74 27.79 13.20 -14.29
N ALA A 75 26.88 12.53 -13.56
CA ALA A 75 26.36 13.03 -12.29
C ALA A 75 27.42 13.07 -11.18
N PHE A 76 28.39 12.16 -11.15
CA PHE A 76 29.25 12.00 -9.97
C PHE A 76 30.21 13.19 -9.77
N PRO A 77 30.97 13.65 -10.78
CA PRO A 77 31.83 14.82 -10.60
C PRO A 77 31.03 16.09 -10.25
N ARG A 78 29.81 16.21 -10.77
CA ARG A 78 28.90 17.31 -10.45
C ARG A 78 28.42 17.26 -9.00
N LEU A 79 28.12 16.06 -8.48
CA LEU A 79 27.74 15.85 -7.09
C LEU A 79 28.93 16.02 -6.14
N GLU A 80 30.14 15.69 -6.56
CA GLU A 80 31.37 16.00 -5.80
C GLU A 80 31.56 17.51 -5.68
N ALA A 81 31.45 18.26 -6.77
CA ALA A 81 31.53 19.72 -6.75
C ALA A 81 30.43 20.34 -5.88
N TRP A 82 29.19 19.84 -5.99
CA TRP A 82 28.07 20.23 -5.13
C TRP A 82 28.38 19.99 -3.65
N GLY A 83 28.86 18.80 -3.32
CA GLY A 83 29.26 18.42 -1.96
C GLY A 83 30.43 19.26 -1.41
N ALA A 84 31.32 19.72 -2.29
CA ALA A 84 32.42 20.62 -1.95
C ALA A 84 32.00 22.10 -1.81
N GLY A 85 30.72 22.41 -2.03
CA GLY A 85 30.15 23.73 -1.78
C GLY A 85 29.80 24.53 -3.05
N ALA A 86 30.13 24.03 -4.25
CA ALA A 86 29.78 24.71 -5.50
C ALA A 86 28.26 24.74 -5.74
N PRO A 87 27.74 25.68 -6.54
CA PRO A 87 26.35 25.64 -6.99
C PRO A 87 26.03 24.33 -7.71
N ALA A 88 24.80 23.84 -7.53
CA ALA A 88 24.38 22.62 -8.18
C ALA A 88 24.32 22.82 -9.70
N ALA A 89 24.86 21.85 -10.44
CA ALA A 89 24.85 21.88 -11.90
C ALA A 89 23.41 21.84 -12.44
N SER A 90 23.12 22.65 -13.45
CA SER A 90 21.77 22.79 -14.03
C SER A 90 21.21 21.46 -14.54
N GLU A 91 22.07 20.53 -15.00
CA GLU A 91 21.62 19.23 -15.46
C GLU A 91 21.14 18.30 -14.35
N LEU A 92 21.43 18.61 -13.07
CA LEU A 92 20.93 17.89 -11.90
C LEU A 92 19.65 18.48 -11.31
N MET A 93 19.22 19.67 -11.75
CA MET A 93 18.03 20.36 -11.25
C MET A 93 16.75 19.69 -11.73
N PRO A 94 15.70 19.53 -10.90
CA PRO A 94 14.44 18.96 -11.37
C PRO A 94 13.85 19.78 -12.53
N ALA A 95 13.12 19.14 -13.43
CA ALA A 95 12.42 19.87 -14.48
C ALA A 95 11.30 20.75 -13.88
N PRO A 96 11.04 21.96 -14.43
CA PRO A 96 9.95 22.81 -13.98
C PRO A 96 8.62 22.05 -13.95
N GLY A 97 7.91 22.13 -12.80
CA GLY A 97 6.62 21.46 -12.61
C GLY A 97 6.68 19.95 -12.38
N VAL A 98 7.87 19.35 -12.22
CA VAL A 98 8.03 17.91 -11.91
C VAL A 98 8.35 17.72 -10.42
N GLY A 99 7.32 17.38 -9.66
CA GLY A 99 7.44 17.17 -8.23
C GLY A 99 7.51 18.47 -7.42
N PRO A 100 7.81 18.37 -6.12
CA PRO A 100 7.73 19.50 -5.18
C PRO A 100 8.95 20.44 -5.14
N LEU A 101 10.01 20.16 -5.91
CA LEU A 101 11.19 21.03 -6.06
C LEU A 101 11.27 21.56 -7.49
N GLY A 102 11.53 22.86 -7.64
CA GLY A 102 11.83 23.53 -8.90
C GLY A 102 13.32 23.81 -9.08
N PRO A 103 13.78 24.19 -10.29
CA PRO A 103 15.17 24.59 -10.52
C PRO A 103 15.65 25.74 -9.61
N GLU A 104 14.75 26.65 -9.25
CA GLU A 104 14.99 27.80 -8.37
C GLU A 104 15.39 27.40 -6.94
N ASP A 105 15.01 26.19 -6.50
CA ASP A 105 15.40 25.68 -5.20
C ASP A 105 16.90 25.33 -5.13
N GLY A 106 17.58 25.19 -6.28
CA GLY A 106 19.01 24.90 -6.34
C GLY A 106 19.42 23.52 -5.79
N ILE A 107 18.47 22.59 -5.65
CA ILE A 107 18.67 21.27 -5.03
C ILE A 107 18.72 20.16 -6.10
N PRO A 108 19.77 19.33 -6.15
CA PRO A 108 19.85 18.18 -7.03
C PRO A 108 18.75 17.15 -6.80
N VAL A 109 18.13 16.68 -7.89
CA VAL A 109 17.15 15.57 -7.88
C VAL A 109 17.56 14.51 -8.89
N LEU A 110 17.78 13.28 -8.41
CA LEU A 110 18.23 12.13 -9.21
C LEU A 110 17.13 11.08 -9.30
N THR A 111 16.54 10.93 -10.49
CA THR A 111 15.55 9.89 -10.78
C THR A 111 16.24 8.62 -11.30
N THR A 112 16.46 7.67 -10.38
CA THR A 112 17.30 6.48 -10.64
C THR A 112 16.61 5.42 -11.50
N GLY A 113 15.29 5.50 -11.69
CA GLY A 113 14.54 4.66 -12.60
C GLY A 113 13.07 5.00 -12.71
N ARG A 114 12.29 4.06 -13.26
CA ARG A 114 10.87 4.23 -13.53
C ARG A 114 10.05 3.78 -12.32
N ALA A 115 9.15 4.63 -11.85
CA ALA A 115 8.16 4.23 -10.86
C ALA A 115 7.08 3.37 -11.52
N VAL A 116 6.55 2.38 -10.79
CA VAL A 116 5.46 1.53 -11.27
C VAL A 116 4.24 1.75 -10.36
N PRO A 117 3.06 2.08 -10.93
CA PRO A 117 1.85 2.20 -10.13
C PRO A 117 1.51 0.86 -9.48
N MET A 118 1.43 0.81 -8.15
CA MET A 118 0.94 -0.33 -7.38
C MET A 118 -0.46 0.00 -6.83
N ARG A 119 -1.40 -0.93 -6.97
CA ARG A 119 -2.72 -0.80 -6.32
C ARG A 119 -2.63 -1.50 -4.97
N LEU A 120 -2.72 -0.74 -3.89
CA LEU A 120 -2.64 -1.27 -2.51
C LEU A 120 -3.87 -0.78 -1.74
N ASN A 121 -4.60 -1.71 -1.11
CA ASN A 121 -5.78 -1.45 -0.27
C ASN A 121 -6.67 -0.30 -0.77
N ARG A 122 -7.21 -0.45 -1.98
CA ARG A 122 -8.21 0.47 -2.56
C ARG A 122 -7.71 1.89 -2.90
N ALA A 123 -6.39 2.15 -2.84
CA ALA A 123 -5.70 3.33 -3.38
C ALA A 123 -4.62 2.94 -4.43
N VAL A 124 -4.25 3.87 -5.32
CA VAL A 124 -3.09 3.69 -6.22
C VAL A 124 -1.91 4.46 -5.66
N VAL A 125 -0.83 3.72 -5.36
CA VAL A 125 0.43 4.25 -4.85
C VAL A 125 1.52 3.82 -5.82
N SER A 126 2.22 4.79 -6.42
CA SER A 126 3.35 4.47 -7.31
C SER A 126 4.60 4.21 -6.48
N VAL A 127 5.05 2.96 -6.47
CA VAL A 127 6.27 2.53 -5.77
C VAL A 127 7.33 2.17 -6.80
N SER A 128 8.56 2.54 -6.51
CA SER A 128 9.72 2.27 -7.35
C SER A 128 10.15 0.80 -7.24
N LEU A 129 10.08 0.03 -8.33
CA LEU A 129 10.49 -1.39 -8.31
C LEU A 129 12.00 -1.57 -8.59
N PRO A 130 12.68 -2.55 -7.95
CA PRO A 130 14.15 -2.57 -7.88
C PRO A 130 14.90 -3.13 -9.09
N VAL A 131 14.23 -3.69 -10.09
CA VAL A 131 14.87 -4.64 -11.04
C VAL A 131 15.91 -3.98 -11.97
N ASP A 132 15.67 -2.74 -12.43
CA ASP A 132 16.63 -1.96 -13.23
C ASP A 132 17.32 -0.82 -12.44
N VAL A 133 16.88 -0.60 -11.19
CA VAL A 133 17.21 0.58 -10.37
C VAL A 133 18.36 0.32 -9.40
N THR A 134 18.45 -0.92 -8.91
CA THR A 134 19.45 -1.36 -7.93
C THR A 134 20.88 -1.10 -8.38
N SER A 135 21.24 -1.37 -9.63
CA SER A 135 22.64 -1.15 -10.09
C SER A 135 23.04 0.33 -10.20
N ARG A 136 22.09 1.25 -10.41
CA ARG A 136 22.38 2.70 -10.42
C ARG A 136 22.43 3.25 -9.01
N LEU A 137 21.49 2.84 -8.17
CA LEU A 137 21.45 3.22 -6.76
C LEU A 137 22.68 2.70 -6.00
N GLU A 138 23.07 1.44 -6.21
CA GLU A 138 24.26 0.85 -5.60
C GLU A 138 25.51 1.65 -5.93
N ARG A 139 25.72 2.02 -7.21
CA ARG A 139 26.88 2.81 -7.63
C ARG A 139 26.86 4.21 -7.04
N LEU A 140 25.68 4.85 -7.01
CA LEU A 140 25.52 6.19 -6.44
C LEU A 140 25.87 6.20 -4.95
N LEU A 141 25.37 5.23 -4.18
CA LEU A 141 25.65 5.11 -2.75
C LEU A 141 27.08 4.64 -2.46
N ALA A 142 27.66 3.80 -3.32
CA ALA A 142 29.04 3.32 -3.16
C ALA A 142 30.10 4.35 -3.55
N ALA A 143 29.75 5.44 -4.24
CA ALA A 143 30.67 6.45 -4.74
C ALA A 143 31.26 7.38 -3.65
N GLY A 144 30.83 7.28 -2.40
CA GLY A 144 31.37 8.12 -1.31
C GLY A 144 30.93 9.60 -1.38
N LEU A 145 29.87 9.89 -2.14
CA LEU A 145 29.33 11.24 -2.37
C LEU A 145 28.55 11.80 -1.16
N PHE A 146 28.15 10.95 -0.22
CA PHE A 146 27.26 11.29 0.88
C PHE A 146 27.88 10.91 2.23
N ASP A 147 27.64 11.74 3.24
CA ASP A 147 27.98 11.44 4.63
C ASP A 147 26.86 10.62 5.28
N VAL A 148 25.60 10.91 4.95
CA VAL A 148 24.41 10.23 5.49
C VAL A 148 23.44 9.88 4.37
N VAL A 149 22.85 8.69 4.45
CA VAL A 149 21.72 8.27 3.60
C VAL A 149 20.47 8.29 4.47
N HIS A 150 19.60 9.27 4.23
CA HIS A 150 18.31 9.35 4.90
C HIS A 150 17.22 8.76 3.99
N VAL A 151 16.69 7.61 4.35
CA VAL A 151 15.58 6.97 3.64
C VAL A 151 14.25 7.35 4.26
N HIS A 152 13.24 7.57 3.43
CA HIS A 152 11.87 7.79 3.88
C HIS A 152 11.01 6.58 3.53
N GLU A 153 10.19 6.13 4.47
CA GLU A 153 9.30 4.98 4.34
C GLU A 153 9.98 3.76 3.70
N PRO A 154 10.91 3.07 4.41
CA PRO A 154 11.68 1.93 3.87
C PRO A 154 10.86 0.63 3.76
N ALA A 155 9.66 0.72 3.21
CA ALA A 155 8.75 -0.39 2.95
C ALA A 155 9.26 -1.31 1.82
N ALA A 156 9.08 -2.62 1.94
CA ALA A 156 9.53 -3.60 0.96
C ALA A 156 8.37 -4.05 0.04
N PRO A 157 8.58 -4.10 -1.29
CA PRO A 157 9.75 -3.64 -2.06
C PRO A 157 9.66 -2.15 -2.42
N SER A 158 10.74 -1.40 -2.23
CA SER A 158 10.84 0.01 -2.69
C SER A 158 12.29 0.45 -2.95
N LEU A 159 12.45 1.67 -3.49
CA LEU A 159 13.75 2.32 -3.62
C LEU A 159 14.39 2.56 -2.25
N SER A 160 13.63 3.08 -1.28
CA SER A 160 14.09 3.29 0.10
C SER A 160 14.55 1.99 0.76
N PHE A 161 13.78 0.91 0.62
CA PHE A 161 14.18 -0.42 1.09
C PHE A 161 15.49 -0.90 0.45
N SER A 162 15.64 -0.69 -0.86
CA SER A 162 16.87 -1.05 -1.58
C SER A 162 18.06 -0.19 -1.13
N ALA A 163 17.83 1.09 -0.85
CA ALA A 163 18.87 1.99 -0.34
C ALA A 163 19.39 1.54 1.03
N VAL A 164 18.52 1.09 1.94
CA VAL A 164 18.94 0.49 3.22
C VAL A 164 19.82 -0.75 3.00
N ALA A 165 19.46 -1.59 2.03
CA ALA A 165 20.22 -2.80 1.73
C ALA A 165 21.57 -2.54 1.04
N LEU A 166 21.73 -1.41 0.34
CA LEU A 166 22.92 -1.09 -0.47
C LEU A 166 23.83 -0.05 0.19
N ALA A 167 23.31 0.77 1.09
CA ALA A 167 24.07 1.84 1.72
C ALA A 167 25.24 1.30 2.53
N ARG A 168 26.41 1.90 2.32
CA ARG A 168 27.61 1.69 3.15
C ARG A 168 27.80 2.81 4.16
N ASN A 169 27.15 3.95 3.93
CA ASN A 169 27.13 5.13 4.80
C ASN A 169 26.18 4.90 6.00
N PRO A 170 26.26 5.72 7.06
CA PRO A 170 25.22 5.80 8.07
C PRO A 170 23.83 5.99 7.46
N VAL A 171 22.88 5.17 7.89
CA VAL A 171 21.49 5.16 7.42
C VAL A 171 20.58 5.71 8.51
N VAL A 172 19.88 6.78 8.18
CA VAL A 172 18.76 7.30 8.97
C VAL A 172 17.47 6.96 8.24
N ALA A 173 16.44 6.53 8.93
CA ALA A 173 15.19 6.13 8.31
C ALA A 173 14.00 6.77 9.02
N THR A 174 13.17 7.50 8.27
CA THR A 174 11.90 8.05 8.77
C THR A 174 10.74 7.16 8.34
N PHE A 175 9.95 6.70 9.32
CA PHE A 175 8.78 5.85 9.12
C PHE A 175 7.52 6.71 9.15
N HIS A 176 6.89 6.87 7.99
CA HIS A 176 5.69 7.70 7.81
C HIS A 176 4.39 6.91 8.02
N PHE A 177 4.45 5.57 8.04
CA PHE A 177 3.29 4.69 8.17
C PHE A 177 2.19 4.97 7.14
N THR A 178 2.61 5.28 5.91
CA THR A 178 1.76 5.33 4.71
C THR A 178 0.97 4.03 4.54
N ALA A 179 -0.12 4.08 3.79
CA ALA A 179 -0.96 2.90 3.56
C ALA A 179 -0.15 1.78 2.87
N ALA A 180 0.72 2.15 1.93
CA ALA A 180 1.65 1.23 1.29
C ALA A 180 2.72 0.69 2.25
N GLY A 181 3.22 1.54 3.15
CA GLY A 181 4.18 1.17 4.19
C GLY A 181 3.60 0.14 5.17
N LEU A 182 2.45 0.44 5.78
CA LEU A 182 1.76 -0.46 6.72
C LEU A 182 1.47 -1.83 6.09
N PHE A 183 0.92 -1.83 4.88
CA PHE A 183 0.69 -3.06 4.13
C PHE A 183 1.97 -3.89 3.98
N SER A 184 3.09 -3.23 3.66
CA SER A 184 4.40 -3.87 3.54
C SER A 184 4.90 -4.40 4.89
N TYR A 185 4.82 -3.61 5.96
CA TYR A 185 5.33 -4.00 7.28
C TYR A 185 4.57 -5.21 7.85
N GLU A 186 3.25 -5.29 7.60
CA GLU A 186 2.42 -6.43 8.01
C GLU A 186 2.67 -7.72 7.21
N ARG A 187 2.99 -7.60 5.90
CA ARG A 187 3.04 -8.73 4.96
C ARG A 187 4.44 -9.20 4.58
N SER A 188 5.45 -8.35 4.69
CA SER A 188 6.84 -8.60 4.26
C SER A 188 7.84 -8.68 5.43
N TRP A 189 7.33 -9.02 6.62
CA TRP A 189 8.04 -8.95 7.90
C TRP A 189 9.49 -9.49 7.91
N PRO A 190 9.80 -10.70 7.38
CA PRO A 190 11.16 -11.25 7.45
C PRO A 190 12.19 -10.47 6.61
N PHE A 191 11.75 -9.77 5.56
CA PHE A 191 12.62 -8.94 4.71
C PHE A 191 12.87 -7.59 5.36
N VAL A 192 11.84 -7.01 5.98
CA VAL A 192 11.92 -5.74 6.70
C VAL A 192 12.87 -5.85 7.89
N GLN A 193 12.79 -6.93 8.66
CA GLN A 193 13.64 -7.13 9.86
C GLN A 193 15.15 -7.07 9.55
N LYS A 194 15.59 -7.72 8.46
CA LYS A 194 17.01 -7.66 8.04
C LYS A 194 17.47 -6.26 7.61
N SER A 195 16.54 -5.45 7.12
CA SER A 195 16.83 -4.06 6.74
C SER A 195 16.86 -3.16 7.97
N LEU A 196 16.02 -3.40 8.98
CA LEU A 196 16.05 -2.64 10.25
C LEU A 196 17.41 -2.74 10.94
N ASP A 197 18.06 -3.90 10.91
CA ASP A 197 19.39 -4.10 11.50
C ASP A 197 20.49 -3.24 10.85
N ARG A 198 20.24 -2.69 9.66
CA ARG A 198 21.18 -1.81 8.92
C ARG A 198 20.91 -0.33 9.11
N ILE A 199 19.80 0.02 9.77
CA ILE A 199 19.41 1.40 10.05
C ILE A 199 20.07 1.84 11.34
N ASP A 200 20.91 2.88 11.27
CA ASP A 200 21.59 3.43 12.43
C ASP A 200 20.65 4.27 13.32
N ARG A 201 19.66 4.94 12.71
CA ARG A 201 18.62 5.71 13.42
C ARG A 201 17.25 5.54 12.78
N SER A 202 16.30 4.98 13.53
CA SER A 202 14.89 4.90 13.14
C SER A 202 14.12 6.07 13.75
N LEU A 203 13.47 6.88 12.91
CA LEU A 203 12.74 8.08 13.28
C LEU A 203 11.25 7.89 13.03
N VAL A 204 10.43 8.40 13.94
CA VAL A 204 8.96 8.38 13.85
C VAL A 204 8.42 9.77 14.22
N PRO A 205 7.30 10.20 13.62
CA PRO A 205 6.79 11.57 13.78
C PRO A 205 6.18 11.86 15.15
N SER A 206 5.64 10.84 15.84
CA SER A 206 4.90 11.02 17.09
C SER A 206 5.06 9.84 18.05
N ASP A 207 4.64 10.02 19.30
CA ASP A 207 4.62 8.95 20.31
C ASP A 207 3.66 7.81 19.93
N TRP A 208 2.54 8.12 19.28
CA TRP A 208 1.64 7.10 18.72
C TRP A 208 2.37 6.29 17.65
N ALA A 209 3.05 6.97 16.73
CA ALA A 209 3.83 6.32 15.68
C ALA A 209 4.97 5.47 16.28
N ALA A 210 5.56 5.89 17.41
CA ALA A 210 6.52 5.08 18.16
C ALA A 210 5.88 3.83 18.80
N GLY A 211 4.63 3.92 19.24
CA GLY A 211 3.83 2.77 19.68
C GLY A 211 3.63 1.77 18.54
N LEU A 212 3.16 2.25 17.40
CA LEU A 212 2.93 1.44 16.21
C LEU A 212 4.23 0.83 15.66
N PHE A 213 5.33 1.60 15.66
CA PHE A 213 6.65 1.10 15.32
C PHE A 213 7.05 -0.09 16.19
N ARG A 214 6.88 0.02 17.51
CA ARG A 214 7.22 -1.08 18.44
C ARG A 214 6.35 -2.31 18.23
N GLU A 215 5.07 -2.11 17.94
CA GLU A 215 4.12 -3.20 17.67
C GLU A 215 4.44 -3.93 16.35
N LEU A 216 4.65 -3.19 15.27
CA LEU A 216 4.86 -3.75 13.94
C LEU A 216 6.30 -4.19 13.68
N LEU A 217 7.26 -3.37 14.12
CA LEU A 217 8.66 -3.46 13.70
C LEU A 217 9.63 -3.89 14.81
N GLY A 218 9.23 -3.80 16.07
CA GLY A 218 10.14 -4.06 17.19
C GLY A 218 11.40 -3.18 17.18
N GLY A 219 12.11 -3.12 18.31
CA GLY A 219 13.33 -2.33 18.42
C GLY A 219 13.12 -0.85 18.76
N GLU A 220 14.21 -0.08 18.67
CA GLU A 220 14.25 1.31 19.13
C GLU A 220 13.97 2.30 18.00
N CYS A 221 13.17 3.31 18.31
CA CYS A 221 12.96 4.48 17.47
C CYS A 221 13.10 5.76 18.29
N ARG A 222 13.32 6.87 17.60
CA ARG A 222 13.33 8.22 18.16
C ARG A 222 12.16 9.00 17.61
N VAL A 223 11.39 9.60 18.51
CA VAL A 223 10.36 10.56 18.12
C VAL A 223 11.05 11.84 17.70
N VAL A 224 10.93 12.18 16.42
CA VAL A 224 11.44 13.43 15.85
C VAL A 224 10.30 14.03 15.06
N ALA A 225 9.97 15.26 15.40
CA ALA A 225 9.01 16.06 14.66
C ALA A 225 9.32 16.00 13.17
N LEU A 226 8.28 15.82 12.35
CA LEU A 226 8.37 15.96 10.91
C LEU A 226 7.70 17.28 10.52
N PRO A 227 8.40 18.43 10.62
CA PRO A 227 7.90 19.68 10.07
C PRO A 227 7.46 19.49 8.62
N SER A 228 6.49 20.30 8.23
CA SER A 228 6.13 20.54 6.84
C SER A 228 6.49 21.98 6.51
N ALA A 229 6.97 22.28 5.30
CA ALA A 229 7.21 23.67 4.88
C ALA A 229 5.92 24.38 4.44
N VAL A 230 4.75 23.85 4.79
CA VAL A 230 3.56 24.70 4.95
C VAL A 230 3.84 25.63 6.14
N GLY A 231 4.72 26.58 5.90
CA GLY A 231 5.28 27.49 6.87
C GLY A 231 4.34 28.64 7.20
N PRO A 232 4.84 29.64 7.94
CA PRO A 232 4.07 30.70 8.60
C PRO A 232 3.28 31.65 7.69
N GLU A 233 3.29 31.52 6.37
CA GLU A 233 2.41 32.32 5.49
C GLU A 233 0.92 31.95 5.61
N ALA A 234 0.63 30.81 6.24
CA ALA A 234 -0.71 30.41 6.63
C ALA A 234 -1.21 31.15 7.90
N HIS A 235 -0.38 31.97 8.57
CA HIS A 235 -0.81 32.87 9.65
C HIS A 235 -1.71 34.01 9.17
N GLY A 236 -1.89 34.20 7.86
CA GLY A 236 -2.69 35.28 7.28
C GLY A 236 -4.20 35.11 7.38
N CYS A 237 -4.73 33.88 7.51
CA CYS A 237 -6.18 33.67 7.41
C CYS A 237 -6.96 34.31 8.58
N LEU A 238 -6.39 34.32 9.78
CA LEU A 238 -7.00 34.96 10.96
C LEU A 238 -6.80 36.48 10.96
N SER A 239 -5.73 36.99 10.33
CA SER A 239 -5.49 38.44 10.20
C SER A 239 -6.37 39.10 9.12
N ALA A 240 -6.89 38.34 8.15
CA ALA A 240 -7.73 38.85 7.07
C ALA A 240 -9.22 38.98 7.45
N LYS A 241 -9.66 38.39 8.56
CA LYS A 241 -10.96 38.71 9.19
C LYS A 241 -10.78 39.96 10.07
N GLY A 242 -10.52 41.10 9.44
CA GLY A 242 -10.36 42.37 10.14
C GLY A 242 -11.61 42.78 10.91
N SER A 243 -11.44 43.13 12.19
CA SER A 243 -11.97 44.30 12.90
C SER A 243 -13.34 44.90 12.51
N GLY A 244 -14.31 44.07 12.09
CA GLY A 244 -15.72 44.47 12.02
C GLY A 244 -16.36 44.36 13.39
N GLU A 245 -17.21 45.31 13.76
CA GLU A 245 -18.09 45.20 14.92
C GLU A 245 -18.81 43.83 14.93
N PRO A 246 -19.18 43.29 16.11
CA PRO A 246 -19.91 42.02 16.23
C PRO A 246 -21.33 42.15 15.66
N GLY A 247 -21.42 42.18 14.34
CA GLY A 247 -22.64 42.14 13.54
C GLY A 247 -22.73 40.78 12.84
N GLU A 248 -23.87 40.12 13.05
CA GLU A 248 -24.41 38.95 12.35
C GLU A 248 -23.54 38.34 11.23
N VAL A 249 -22.82 37.25 11.55
CA VAL A 249 -22.24 36.35 10.55
C VAL A 249 -23.38 35.59 9.86
N THR A 250 -23.94 36.19 8.81
CA THR A 250 -25.02 35.66 7.95
C THR A 250 -24.47 34.99 6.68
N ALA A 251 -23.27 34.40 6.72
CA ALA A 251 -22.72 33.65 5.59
C ALA A 251 -22.84 32.14 5.83
N SER A 252 -23.52 31.42 4.94
CA SER A 252 -23.61 29.96 5.00
C SER A 252 -22.21 29.33 4.98
N PRO A 253 -21.94 28.31 5.82
CA PRO A 253 -20.62 27.72 5.98
C PRO A 253 -20.07 27.17 4.66
N SER A 254 -18.78 27.43 4.42
CA SER A 254 -18.04 26.97 3.25
C SER A 254 -17.02 25.91 3.65
N PHE A 255 -16.95 24.80 2.91
CA PHE A 255 -16.04 23.68 3.20
C PHE A 255 -15.08 23.47 2.06
N LEU A 256 -13.81 23.20 2.36
CA LEU A 256 -12.79 22.95 1.36
C LEU A 256 -12.43 21.46 1.34
N TYR A 257 -12.47 20.84 0.17
CA TYR A 257 -11.89 19.52 -0.08
C TYR A 257 -10.71 19.66 -1.05
N VAL A 258 -9.54 19.16 -0.69
CA VAL A 258 -8.37 19.23 -1.58
C VAL A 258 -8.20 17.90 -2.31
N TYR A 259 -8.14 17.97 -3.64
CA TYR A 259 -8.03 16.83 -4.55
C TYR A 259 -6.70 16.83 -5.31
N ARG A 260 -5.91 15.78 -5.13
CA ARG A 260 -4.57 15.54 -5.66
C ARG A 260 -4.48 14.29 -6.54
N GLY A 261 -5.62 13.71 -6.94
CA GLY A 261 -5.74 12.70 -7.98
C GLY A 261 -6.09 11.28 -7.51
N ASN A 262 -5.29 10.68 -6.62
CA ASN A 262 -5.46 9.26 -6.28
C ASN A 262 -6.58 8.99 -5.26
N GLU A 263 -7.20 10.03 -4.70
CA GLU A 263 -8.35 9.98 -3.79
C GLU A 263 -9.70 10.05 -4.52
N ARG A 264 -9.74 9.80 -5.84
CA ARG A 264 -10.97 9.81 -6.67
C ARG A 264 -12.12 9.04 -6.04
N ARG A 265 -11.83 7.90 -5.41
CA ARG A 265 -12.84 7.07 -4.71
C ARG A 265 -13.34 7.74 -3.44
N SER A 266 -12.45 8.32 -2.63
CA SER A 266 -12.80 9.07 -1.42
C SER A 266 -13.66 10.28 -1.76
N LEU A 267 -13.28 11.05 -2.79
CA LEU A 267 -14.06 12.19 -3.28
C LEU A 267 -15.41 11.74 -3.87
N ALA A 268 -15.44 10.64 -4.64
CA ALA A 268 -16.69 10.12 -5.19
C ALA A 268 -17.64 9.63 -4.10
N LEU A 269 -17.12 8.96 -3.06
CA LEU A 269 -17.90 8.53 -1.90
C LEU A 269 -18.46 9.73 -1.15
N PHE A 270 -17.60 10.71 -0.86
CA PHE A 270 -18.01 11.97 -0.23
C PHE A 270 -19.17 12.61 -0.99
N LEU A 271 -18.99 12.92 -2.28
CA LEU A 271 -20.03 13.54 -3.11
C LEU A 271 -21.32 12.69 -3.18
N ARG A 272 -21.21 11.36 -3.21
CA ARG A 272 -22.39 10.48 -3.20
C ARG A 272 -23.17 10.54 -1.89
N LEU A 273 -22.48 10.55 -0.75
CA LEU A 273 -23.10 10.67 0.56
C LEU A 273 -23.83 12.01 0.69
N LEU A 274 -23.20 13.10 0.24
CA LEU A 274 -23.85 14.41 0.24
C LEU A 274 -25.10 14.47 -0.64
N ALA A 275 -25.06 13.85 -1.82
CA ALA A 275 -26.17 13.88 -2.78
C ALA A 275 -27.41 13.08 -2.35
N ARG A 276 -27.28 12.19 -1.35
CA ARG A 276 -28.39 11.35 -0.86
C ARG A 276 -29.37 12.09 0.05
N ARG A 277 -28.97 13.21 0.66
CA ARG A 277 -29.80 14.01 1.58
C ARG A 277 -30.77 14.95 0.84
N ARG A 278 -31.88 15.30 1.51
CA ARG A 278 -32.94 16.19 0.99
C ARG A 278 -33.10 17.49 1.80
N ASP A 279 -32.37 17.61 2.88
CA ASP A 279 -32.65 18.45 4.05
C ASP A 279 -31.39 19.19 4.51
N TRP A 280 -30.73 19.86 3.55
CA TRP A 280 -29.55 20.68 3.79
C TRP A 280 -29.95 22.17 3.80
N GLU A 281 -29.55 22.90 4.86
CA GLU A 281 -29.24 24.32 4.72
C GLU A 281 -28.13 24.48 3.66
N PRO A 282 -27.99 25.61 2.95
CA PRO A 282 -27.07 25.69 1.81
C PRO A 282 -25.61 25.54 2.23
N ILE A 283 -25.09 24.31 2.16
CA ILE A 283 -23.67 23.97 2.35
C ILE A 283 -22.94 24.26 1.04
N ARG A 284 -21.91 25.11 1.10
CA ARG A 284 -21.03 25.39 -0.04
C ARG A 284 -19.75 24.56 0.08
N ILE A 285 -19.43 23.82 -0.96
CA ILE A 285 -18.23 22.98 -1.00
C ILE A 285 -17.35 23.43 -2.15
N THR A 286 -16.12 23.80 -1.82
CA THR A 286 -15.07 24.07 -2.80
C THR A 286 -14.19 22.84 -2.89
N VAL A 287 -14.05 22.27 -4.09
CA VAL A 287 -13.09 21.20 -4.38
C VAL A 287 -11.89 21.84 -5.08
N ALA A 288 -10.78 21.98 -4.34
CA ALA A 288 -9.52 22.48 -4.89
C ALA A 288 -8.76 21.34 -5.55
N VAL A 289 -8.60 21.42 -6.86
CA VAL A 289 -8.02 20.37 -7.70
C VAL A 289 -6.62 20.77 -8.16
N HIS A 290 -5.64 19.94 -7.81
CA HIS A 290 -4.28 20.11 -8.30
C HIS A 290 -4.23 19.85 -9.81
N ARG A 291 -3.84 20.85 -10.60
CA ARG A 291 -3.99 20.81 -12.08
C ARG A 291 -3.25 19.65 -12.72
N THR A 292 -1.98 19.48 -12.39
CA THR A 292 -1.14 18.40 -12.96
C THR A 292 -1.65 17.02 -12.55
N SER A 293 -2.09 16.86 -11.30
CA SER A 293 -2.66 15.61 -10.83
C SER A 293 -3.95 15.23 -11.54
N ALA A 294 -4.80 16.22 -11.84
CA ALA A 294 -6.08 16.00 -12.50
C ALA A 294 -5.94 15.48 -13.94
N GLN A 295 -4.85 15.81 -14.62
CA GLN A 295 -4.57 15.29 -15.97
C GLN A 295 -4.30 13.78 -15.93
N ALA A 296 -3.55 13.31 -14.93
CA ALA A 296 -3.28 11.88 -14.73
C ALA A 296 -4.47 11.14 -14.10
N TRP A 297 -5.20 11.81 -13.21
CA TRP A 297 -6.30 11.24 -12.42
C TRP A 297 -7.51 12.18 -12.41
N PRO A 298 -8.35 12.12 -13.46
CA PRO A 298 -9.50 13.02 -13.58
C PRO A 298 -10.45 12.87 -12.39
N PRO A 299 -10.93 13.99 -11.82
CA PRO A 299 -11.88 13.96 -10.71
C PRO A 299 -13.19 13.26 -11.09
N PRO A 300 -13.95 12.75 -10.11
CA PRO A 300 -15.26 12.16 -10.38
C PRO A 300 -16.28 13.23 -10.78
N ALA A 301 -17.31 12.84 -11.51
CA ALA A 301 -18.41 13.74 -11.85
C ALA A 301 -19.20 14.14 -10.60
N VAL A 302 -19.64 15.41 -10.55
CA VAL A 302 -20.54 15.89 -9.50
C VAL A 302 -21.95 15.34 -9.72
N PRO A 303 -22.60 14.74 -8.70
CA PRO A 303 -24.01 14.38 -8.76
C PRO A 303 -24.89 15.60 -9.08
N ARG A 304 -25.87 15.47 -9.99
CA ARG A 304 -26.72 16.60 -10.45
C ARG A 304 -27.36 17.40 -9.31
N ARG A 305 -27.71 16.75 -8.20
CA ARG A 305 -28.28 17.40 -7.01
C ARG A 305 -27.35 18.40 -6.33
N LEU A 306 -26.03 18.26 -6.53
CA LEU A 306 -25.00 19.10 -5.92
C LEU A 306 -24.48 20.19 -6.86
N ALA A 307 -25.05 20.34 -8.06
CA ALA A 307 -24.53 21.25 -9.08
C ALA A 307 -24.49 22.73 -8.63
N GLY A 308 -25.41 23.14 -7.75
CA GLY A 308 -25.42 24.50 -7.16
C GLY A 308 -24.64 24.64 -5.85
N SER A 309 -24.11 23.55 -5.30
CA SER A 309 -23.47 23.51 -3.98
C SER A 309 -21.97 23.21 -4.04
N VAL A 310 -21.50 22.62 -5.14
CA VAL A 310 -20.09 22.22 -5.32
C VAL A 310 -19.44 23.10 -6.38
N THR A 311 -18.41 23.84 -5.98
CA THR A 311 -17.55 24.65 -6.86
C THR A 311 -16.19 23.98 -7.01
N TRP A 312 -15.64 23.98 -8.22
CA TRP A 312 -14.30 23.46 -8.50
C TRP A 312 -13.34 24.63 -8.72
N VAL A 313 -12.19 24.58 -8.05
CA VAL A 313 -11.10 25.53 -8.26
C VAL A 313 -9.84 24.76 -8.60
N LEU A 314 -8.96 25.35 -9.40
CA LEU A 314 -7.69 24.75 -9.75
C LEU A 314 -6.58 25.45 -8.98
N TYR A 315 -5.57 24.68 -8.57
CA TYR A 315 -4.35 25.22 -7.99
C TYR A 315 -3.13 24.48 -8.53
N ASP A 316 -2.02 25.20 -8.55
CA ASP A 316 -0.69 24.76 -8.94
C ASP A 316 0.32 25.01 -7.81
N THR A 317 0.07 26.00 -6.95
CA THR A 317 0.99 26.41 -5.88
C THR A 317 0.36 26.35 -4.48
N SER A 318 1.20 26.24 -3.44
CA SER A 318 0.75 26.31 -2.05
C SER A 318 0.13 27.67 -1.70
N ALA A 319 0.58 28.76 -2.34
CA ALA A 319 0.02 30.09 -2.14
C ALA A 319 -1.44 30.19 -2.65
N GLU A 320 -1.73 29.64 -3.82
CA GLU A 320 -3.10 29.54 -4.35
C GLU A 320 -3.98 28.67 -3.46
N LEU A 321 -3.47 27.52 -3.01
CA LEU A 321 -4.20 26.67 -2.08
C LEU A 321 -4.50 27.40 -0.76
N ASN A 322 -3.53 28.13 -0.22
CA ASN A 322 -3.68 28.91 1.01
C ASN A 322 -4.78 29.97 0.89
N ALA A 323 -4.89 30.65 -0.25
CA ALA A 323 -5.99 31.60 -0.49
C ALA A 323 -7.37 30.92 -0.41
N HIS A 324 -7.49 29.70 -0.93
CA HIS A 324 -8.73 28.91 -0.80
C HIS A 324 -8.97 28.42 0.63
N MET A 325 -7.92 28.06 1.36
CA MET A 325 -8.00 27.68 2.78
C MET A 325 -8.49 28.85 3.64
N CYS A 326 -7.97 30.06 3.43
CA CYS A 326 -8.42 31.24 4.17
C CYS A 326 -9.89 31.61 3.94
N GLY A 327 -10.45 31.26 2.77
CA GLY A 327 -11.87 31.48 2.45
C GLY A 327 -12.82 30.40 2.94
N ALA A 328 -12.31 29.32 3.54
CA ALA A 328 -13.09 28.18 4.00
C ALA A 328 -13.39 28.27 5.50
N SER A 329 -14.54 27.72 5.92
CA SER A 329 -14.90 27.52 7.32
C SER A 329 -14.22 26.29 7.94
N ALA A 330 -13.99 25.24 7.14
CA ALA A 330 -13.25 24.05 7.55
C ALA A 330 -12.64 23.28 6.36
N LEU A 331 -11.55 22.56 6.63
CA LEU A 331 -10.93 21.60 5.70
C LEU A 331 -11.54 20.21 5.88
N VAL A 332 -11.96 19.58 4.79
CA VAL A 332 -12.46 18.20 4.77
C VAL A 332 -11.34 17.25 4.38
N LEU A 333 -10.96 16.36 5.30
CA LEU A 333 -9.95 15.34 5.02
C LEU A 333 -10.55 14.13 4.27
N PRO A 334 -9.72 13.40 3.50
CA PRO A 334 -10.19 12.26 2.71
C PRO A 334 -10.80 11.13 3.57
N PHE A 335 -12.01 10.70 3.20
CA PHE A 335 -12.85 9.74 3.92
C PHE A 335 -12.21 8.38 4.18
N LEU A 336 -11.50 7.83 3.19
CA LEU A 336 -10.96 6.47 3.25
C LEU A 336 -9.53 6.42 3.79
N GLY A 337 -8.98 7.54 4.27
CA GLY A 337 -7.56 7.67 4.58
C GLY A 337 -6.65 7.55 3.34
N GLY A 338 -5.34 7.69 3.53
CA GLY A 338 -4.34 7.55 2.46
C GLY A 338 -3.08 8.39 2.72
N ASP A 339 -2.10 8.27 1.82
CA ASP A 339 -0.78 8.94 1.93
C ASP A 339 -0.87 10.47 1.97
N TRP A 340 -2.04 11.01 1.66
CA TRP A 340 -2.35 12.44 1.62
C TRP A 340 -3.00 12.99 2.87
N LEU A 341 -3.47 12.09 3.74
CA LEU A 341 -4.05 12.47 5.02
C LEU A 341 -3.05 13.30 5.82
N GLY A 342 -1.78 12.87 5.84
CA GLY A 342 -0.70 13.62 6.50
C GLY A 342 -0.52 15.04 5.95
N MET A 343 -0.54 15.22 4.62
CA MET A 343 -0.41 16.56 4.02
C MET A 343 -1.58 17.47 4.39
N GLY A 344 -2.82 16.98 4.29
CA GLY A 344 -4.00 17.77 4.65
C GLY A 344 -4.04 18.12 6.14
N LEU A 345 -3.54 17.25 7.02
CA LEU A 345 -3.40 17.52 8.45
C LEU A 345 -2.42 18.68 8.70
N GLU A 346 -1.22 18.63 8.09
CA GLU A 346 -0.22 19.70 8.21
C GLU A 346 -0.73 21.03 7.64
N GLU A 347 -1.43 21.00 6.52
CA GLU A 347 -2.04 22.19 5.91
C GLU A 347 -3.07 22.85 6.83
N ALA A 348 -3.93 22.04 7.45
CA ALA A 348 -4.88 22.55 8.42
C ALA A 348 -4.23 23.13 9.68
N LEU A 349 -3.19 22.46 10.20
CA LEU A 349 -2.44 22.95 11.35
C LEU A 349 -1.78 24.30 11.05
N ALA A 350 -1.11 24.39 9.89
CA ALA A 350 -0.45 25.62 9.46
C ALA A 350 -1.45 26.77 9.27
N ALA A 351 -2.60 26.48 8.64
CA ALA A 351 -3.67 27.46 8.41
C ALA A 351 -4.53 27.74 9.65
N ARG A 352 -4.29 27.04 10.78
CA ARG A 352 -5.09 27.13 12.01
C ARG A 352 -6.59 26.99 11.76
N MET A 353 -6.95 26.09 10.86
CA MET A 353 -8.30 25.96 10.32
C MET A 353 -9.02 24.77 10.95
N PRO A 354 -10.31 24.90 11.33
CA PRO A 354 -11.14 23.75 11.72
C PRO A 354 -11.09 22.61 10.71
N VAL A 355 -11.10 21.38 11.19
CA VAL A 355 -10.96 20.19 10.35
C VAL A 355 -12.14 19.24 10.52
N ILE A 356 -12.62 18.69 9.39
CA ILE A 356 -13.50 17.53 9.33
C ILE A 356 -12.62 16.33 9.02
N ALA A 357 -12.45 15.44 9.99
CA ALA A 357 -11.51 14.34 9.88
C ALA A 357 -12.21 12.97 10.00
N PRO A 358 -11.77 11.95 9.25
CA PRO A 358 -12.16 10.58 9.59
C PRO A 358 -11.63 10.24 10.99
N ASP A 359 -12.40 9.45 11.75
CA ASP A 359 -12.06 8.99 13.10
C ASP A 359 -10.95 7.93 13.06
N LEU A 360 -9.74 8.39 12.78
CA LEU A 360 -8.53 7.59 12.71
C LEU A 360 -7.60 7.97 13.86
N PRO A 361 -6.83 7.02 14.43
CA PRO A 361 -5.90 7.29 15.52
C PRO A 361 -4.93 8.45 15.23
N LEU A 362 -4.41 8.53 14.01
CA LEU A 362 -3.52 9.61 13.57
C LEU A 362 -4.22 10.99 13.60
N CYS A 363 -5.47 11.07 13.14
CA CYS A 363 -6.25 12.31 13.19
C CYS A 363 -6.45 12.75 14.65
N ARG A 364 -6.77 11.81 15.55
CA ARG A 364 -6.96 12.12 16.98
C ARG A 364 -5.68 12.57 17.67
N ASP A 365 -4.55 11.93 17.36
CA ASP A 365 -3.23 12.26 17.92
C ASP A 365 -2.76 13.68 17.52
N ILE A 366 -3.14 14.11 16.31
CA ILE A 366 -2.69 15.37 15.73
C ILE A 366 -3.66 16.52 16.00
N LEU A 367 -4.95 16.31 15.72
CA LEU A 367 -5.96 17.37 15.77
C LEU A 367 -6.60 17.52 17.15
N GLY A 368 -6.55 16.48 17.99
CA GLY A 368 -7.13 16.48 19.33
C GLY A 368 -8.59 16.96 19.33
N GLU A 369 -8.88 17.98 20.13
CA GLU A 369 -10.21 18.60 20.25
C GLU A 369 -10.51 19.68 19.18
N GLY A 370 -9.57 19.94 18.27
CA GLY A 370 -9.66 20.94 17.20
C GLY A 370 -10.26 20.42 15.89
N ALA A 371 -10.90 19.25 15.91
CA ALA A 371 -11.54 18.67 14.74
C ALA A 371 -12.90 18.04 15.07
N VAL A 372 -13.76 17.99 14.06
CA VAL A 372 -14.98 17.18 14.08
C VAL A 372 -14.68 15.85 13.41
N TYR A 373 -14.88 14.76 14.15
CA TYR A 373 -14.59 13.41 13.68
C TYR A 373 -15.85 12.74 13.14
N PHE A 374 -15.70 11.99 12.05
CA PHE A 374 -16.75 11.13 11.50
C PHE A 374 -16.24 9.71 11.29
N SER A 375 -17.12 8.72 11.39
CA SER A 375 -16.79 7.34 11.07
C SER A 375 -17.10 7.08 9.59
N PRO A 376 -16.10 6.71 8.76
CA PRO A 376 -16.29 6.56 7.30
C PRO A 376 -17.29 5.47 6.89
N ASP A 377 -17.57 4.53 7.78
CA ASP A 377 -18.51 3.41 7.63
C ASP A 377 -19.95 3.77 8.06
N ARG A 378 -20.18 4.96 8.61
CA ARG A 378 -21.46 5.42 9.15
C ARG A 378 -21.90 6.74 8.55
N GLU A 379 -22.85 6.65 7.61
CA GLU A 379 -23.40 7.79 6.87
C GLU A 379 -23.95 8.88 7.79
N ASP A 380 -24.59 8.52 8.90
CA ASP A 380 -25.13 9.45 9.89
C ASP A 380 -24.04 10.33 10.52
N THR A 381 -22.91 9.73 10.92
CA THR A 381 -21.80 10.48 11.56
C THR A 381 -21.12 11.47 10.62
N VAL A 382 -21.06 11.15 9.32
CA VAL A 382 -20.58 12.07 8.29
C VAL A 382 -21.48 13.29 8.23
N ILE A 383 -22.80 13.08 8.18
CA ILE A 383 -23.77 14.17 8.07
C ILE A 383 -23.78 15.05 9.31
N GLU A 384 -23.75 14.45 10.51
CA GLU A 384 -23.66 15.19 11.77
C GLU A 384 -22.42 16.08 11.80
N ALA A 385 -21.31 15.65 11.20
CA ALA A 385 -20.11 16.45 11.17
C ALA A 385 -20.38 17.83 10.54
N PHE A 386 -21.14 17.91 9.44
CA PHE A 386 -21.38 19.15 8.68
C PHE A 386 -22.41 20.12 9.29
N LYS A 387 -22.99 19.85 10.47
CA LYS A 387 -24.01 20.73 11.08
C LYS A 387 -23.40 21.94 11.81
N SER A 388 -24.12 23.06 11.78
CA SER A 388 -23.69 24.40 12.25
C SER A 388 -23.14 24.43 13.69
N ASP A 389 -23.78 23.71 14.63
CA ASP A 389 -23.39 23.71 16.04
C ASP A 389 -22.06 22.98 16.34
N ALA A 390 -21.61 22.11 15.42
CA ALA A 390 -20.35 21.37 15.57
C ALA A 390 -19.15 22.29 15.31
N TRP A 391 -19.28 23.25 14.39
CA TRP A 391 -18.17 24.07 13.90
C TRP A 391 -17.83 25.26 14.80
N SER A 392 -18.83 25.89 15.43
CA SER A 392 -18.62 27.06 16.29
C SER A 392 -17.70 26.76 17.48
N LYS A 393 -17.83 25.56 18.07
CA LYS A 393 -16.97 25.06 19.15
C LYS A 393 -15.56 24.71 18.67
N VAL A 394 -15.43 24.20 17.45
CA VAL A 394 -14.12 23.83 16.88
C VAL A 394 -13.36 25.05 16.38
N ALA A 395 -14.04 26.05 15.81
CA ALA A 395 -13.46 27.32 15.37
C ALA A 395 -12.76 28.08 16.51
N SER A 396 -13.47 28.26 17.64
CA SER A 396 -12.90 28.90 18.84
C SER A 396 -11.69 28.15 19.43
N ARG A 397 -11.63 26.82 19.28
CA ARG A 397 -10.50 25.99 19.73
C ARG A 397 -9.33 26.01 18.76
N ALA A 398 -9.58 26.03 17.45
CA ALA A 398 -8.55 26.18 16.43
C ALA A 398 -7.85 27.55 16.53
N GLU A 399 -8.61 28.62 16.84
CA GLU A 399 -8.10 29.97 17.12
C GLU A 399 -7.21 30.01 18.38
N GLY A 400 -7.56 29.26 19.42
CA GLY A 400 -6.76 29.07 20.63
C GLY A 400 -5.48 28.24 20.43
N GLY A 401 -5.27 27.71 19.21
CA GLY A 401 -4.19 26.80 18.86
C GLY A 401 -4.57 25.33 19.09
N PHE A 402 -4.15 24.47 18.17
CA PHE A 402 -4.29 23.03 18.36
C PHE A 402 -3.45 22.60 19.57
N SER A 403 -4.10 22.05 20.59
CA SER A 403 -3.43 21.37 21.71
C SER A 403 -2.78 20.09 21.16
N THR A 404 -1.58 20.20 20.60
CA THR A 404 -0.79 19.04 20.19
C THR A 404 -0.27 18.37 21.45
N SER A 405 -0.93 17.29 21.88
CA SER A 405 -0.34 16.40 22.88
C SER A 405 0.92 15.70 22.36
N SER A 406 1.12 15.70 21.04
CA SER A 406 2.25 15.10 20.33
C SER A 406 3.29 16.15 19.95
N ARG A 407 4.51 16.00 20.46
CA ARG A 407 5.69 16.78 20.03
C ARG A 407 6.03 16.41 18.58
N GLY A 408 5.43 17.05 17.55
CA GLY A 408 5.84 16.70 16.19
C GLY A 408 5.23 17.43 14.98
N HIS A 409 3.92 17.67 14.98
CA HIS A 409 3.16 18.12 13.81
C HIS A 409 2.86 19.63 13.84
N GLY A 410 2.81 20.28 12.68
CA GLY A 410 2.55 21.72 12.56
C GLY A 410 3.68 22.62 13.08
N LEU A 411 4.87 22.07 13.29
CA LEU A 411 6.05 22.79 13.76
C LEU A 411 6.84 23.38 12.58
N GLU A 412 7.43 24.55 12.78
CA GLU A 412 8.35 25.13 11.81
C GLU A 412 9.66 24.33 11.72
N TRP A 413 10.29 24.37 10.54
CA TRP A 413 11.60 23.75 10.31
C TRP A 413 12.70 24.27 11.23
N GLY A 414 12.58 25.51 11.73
CA GLY A 414 13.50 26.05 12.75
C GLY A 414 13.47 25.27 14.08
N VAL A 415 12.35 24.58 14.37
CA VAL A 415 12.16 23.82 15.62
C VAL A 415 12.48 22.33 15.41
N GLY A 416 11.90 21.70 14.39
CA GLY A 416 12.10 20.26 14.15
C GLY A 416 13.42 19.91 13.45
N GLY A 417 13.90 20.81 12.59
CA GLY A 417 15.12 20.62 11.79
C GLY A 417 16.38 20.33 12.61
N PRO A 418 16.68 21.07 13.69
CA PRO A 418 17.84 20.79 14.54
C PRO A 418 17.79 19.39 15.18
N GLY A 419 16.59 18.94 15.57
CA GLY A 419 16.37 17.60 16.12
C GLY A 419 16.72 16.50 15.12
N LEU A 420 16.37 16.70 13.86
CA LEU A 420 16.67 15.79 12.76
C LEU A 420 18.17 15.79 12.39
N VAL A 421 18.80 16.97 12.30
CA VAL A 421 20.26 17.09 12.07
C VAL A 421 21.06 16.42 13.20
N SER A 422 20.60 16.54 14.45
CA SER A 422 21.21 15.83 15.59
C SER A 422 21.22 14.31 15.40
N GLN A 423 20.20 13.74 14.75
CA GLN A 423 20.18 12.30 14.44
C GLN A 423 21.21 11.93 13.37
N TYR A 424 21.48 12.80 12.40
CA TYR A 424 22.53 12.60 11.40
C TYR A 424 23.91 12.54 12.06
N LEU A 425 24.21 13.52 12.91
CA LEU A 425 25.47 13.55 13.66
C LEU A 425 25.60 12.34 14.59
N SER A 426 24.51 11.96 15.25
CA SER A 426 24.46 10.78 16.13
C SER A 426 24.64 9.47 15.38
N ALA A 427 24.24 9.38 14.11
CA ALA A 427 24.47 8.22 13.25
C ALA A 427 25.95 8.14 12.80
N LEU A 428 26.53 9.29 12.44
CA LEU A 428 27.96 9.41 12.07
C LEU A 428 28.89 9.04 13.23
N LEU A 429 28.65 9.61 14.41
CA LEU A 429 29.45 9.35 15.61
C LEU A 429 29.36 7.89 16.08
N GLY A 430 28.18 7.28 15.97
CA GLY A 430 27.96 5.88 16.33
C GLY A 430 28.85 4.91 15.55
N ARG A 431 29.15 5.21 14.28
CA ARG A 431 30.08 4.41 13.46
C ARG A 431 31.55 4.80 13.64
N ALA A 432 31.86 6.07 13.92
CA ALA A 432 33.23 6.54 14.16
C ALA A 432 33.83 6.05 15.49
N GLY A 433 32.99 5.81 16.50
CA GLY A 433 33.40 5.36 17.84
C GLY A 433 33.75 3.87 18.01
N GLY A 434 33.86 3.09 16.93
CA GLY A 434 34.33 1.69 17.02
C GLY A 434 33.33 0.69 17.60
N PHE A 435 32.02 0.99 17.65
CA PHE A 435 31.02 -0.06 17.85
C PHE A 435 30.92 -0.88 16.55
N SER A 436 31.77 -1.91 16.50
CA SER A 436 31.85 -2.93 15.46
C SER A 436 30.45 -3.38 14.99
N ALA A 437 30.18 -3.19 13.70
CA ALA A 437 29.12 -3.89 12.96
C ALA A 437 29.40 -5.41 12.81
N THR A 438 30.34 -5.94 13.58
CA THR A 438 30.72 -7.36 13.69
C THR A 438 31.05 -7.71 15.15
N ALA A 439 30.10 -7.52 16.06
CA ALA A 439 30.12 -8.24 17.34
C ALA A 439 29.16 -9.44 17.21
N PRO A 440 29.60 -10.70 17.41
CA PRO A 440 28.68 -11.83 17.46
C PRO A 440 27.78 -11.63 18.68
N ARG A 441 26.49 -11.33 18.43
CA ARG A 441 25.52 -11.13 19.52
C ARG A 441 25.01 -12.49 20.04
N PRO A 442 24.72 -12.57 21.35
CA PRO A 442 24.58 -13.83 22.08
C PRO A 442 23.33 -14.59 21.64
N ARG A 443 23.41 -15.93 21.69
CA ARG A 443 22.26 -16.82 21.57
C ARG A 443 21.25 -16.48 22.66
N VAL A 444 20.20 -15.74 22.31
CA VAL A 444 19.04 -15.57 23.19
C VAL A 444 18.31 -16.90 23.22
N ALA A 445 18.36 -17.55 24.38
CA ALA A 445 17.62 -18.76 24.68
C ALA A 445 16.13 -18.54 24.40
N ARG A 446 15.50 -19.50 23.71
CA ARG A 446 14.05 -19.61 23.58
C ARG A 446 13.46 -19.85 24.98
N SER A 447 13.12 -18.79 25.71
CA SER A 447 12.25 -18.92 26.89
C SER A 447 10.80 -18.82 26.46
N ALA A 448 10.08 -19.92 26.63
CA ALA A 448 8.64 -20.01 26.49
C ALA A 448 7.89 -19.05 27.44
N ARG A 449 6.89 -18.33 26.94
CA ARG A 449 5.76 -17.74 27.68
C ARG A 449 4.62 -17.57 26.66
N ARG A 450 3.66 -18.50 26.54
CA ARG A 450 2.43 -18.69 27.36
C ARG A 450 1.73 -17.36 27.69
N GLY A 451 0.56 -17.16 27.07
CA GLY A 451 -0.39 -16.10 27.43
C GLY A 451 -1.29 -15.61 26.29
N ARG A 452 -2.03 -16.51 25.59
CA ARG A 452 -3.14 -16.08 24.72
C ARG A 452 -4.39 -15.86 25.57
N LYS A 453 -4.87 -14.62 25.67
CA LYS A 453 -6.26 -14.34 26.08
C LYS A 453 -7.12 -14.33 24.82
N SER A 454 -8.11 -15.22 24.80
CA SER A 454 -9.15 -15.34 23.78
C SER A 454 -10.29 -14.39 24.14
N TYR A 455 -10.74 -13.60 23.17
CA TYR A 455 -12.05 -12.95 23.24
C TYR A 455 -13.08 -13.90 22.63
N ALA A 456 -14.11 -14.21 23.42
CA ALA A 456 -15.22 -15.09 23.07
C ALA A 456 -16.22 -14.35 22.16
N VAL A 457 -16.75 -15.04 21.15
CA VAL A 457 -17.93 -14.60 20.41
C VAL A 457 -19.01 -15.66 20.60
N THR A 458 -20.10 -15.24 21.24
CA THR A 458 -21.25 -16.05 21.62
C THR A 458 -22.03 -16.52 20.40
N ARG A 459 -22.26 -17.84 20.30
CA ARG A 459 -23.15 -18.48 19.33
C ARG A 459 -24.61 -18.21 19.69
N LEU A 460 -25.42 -17.86 18.70
CA LEU A 460 -26.87 -18.08 18.74
C LEU A 460 -27.27 -18.91 17.53
N ALA A 461 -27.98 -19.99 17.82
CA ALA A 461 -28.48 -20.97 16.87
C ALA A 461 -30.01 -20.94 16.90
N THR A 462 -30.67 -21.08 15.76
CA THR A 462 -31.99 -21.71 15.67
C THR A 462 -32.33 -22.17 14.25
N LYS A 463 -32.94 -23.35 14.17
CA LYS A 463 -33.42 -24.10 12.99
C LYS A 463 -34.78 -23.55 12.49
N HIS A 464 -35.08 -23.65 11.18
CA HIS A 464 -36.08 -24.59 10.59
C HIS A 464 -36.32 -24.40 9.05
N ARG A 465 -36.14 -25.52 8.32
CA ARG A 465 -36.77 -26.09 7.09
C ARG A 465 -37.31 -25.25 5.89
N ARG A 466 -36.76 -25.63 4.71
CA ARG A 466 -37.31 -25.91 3.34
C ARG A 466 -37.60 -24.76 2.36
N THR A 467 -36.74 -24.58 1.34
CA THR A 467 -36.85 -25.00 -0.09
C THR A 467 -35.53 -24.66 -0.82
N MET A 468 -35.18 -25.37 -1.91
CA MET A 468 -33.83 -25.34 -2.52
C MET A 468 -33.55 -24.02 -3.27
N SER A 469 -32.77 -23.15 -2.63
CA SER A 469 -32.05 -22.02 -3.20
C SER A 469 -30.83 -21.75 -2.31
N VAL A 470 -29.78 -21.11 -2.84
CA VAL A 470 -28.77 -20.46 -1.99
C VAL A 470 -29.54 -19.56 -0.99
N PRO A 471 -29.17 -19.50 0.30
CA PRO A 471 -29.83 -18.60 1.24
C PRO A 471 -29.80 -17.17 0.69
N THR A 472 -30.96 -16.66 0.25
CA THR A 472 -31.13 -15.32 -0.33
C THR A 472 -30.96 -14.20 0.68
N ASP A 473 -30.80 -14.54 1.97
CA ASP A 473 -30.59 -13.59 3.07
C ASP A 473 -29.12 -13.28 3.37
N ALA A 474 -28.16 -13.96 2.74
CA ALA A 474 -26.76 -13.58 2.82
C ALA A 474 -26.39 -12.76 1.57
N GLU A 475 -26.08 -11.47 1.74
CA GLU A 475 -25.58 -10.63 0.63
C GLU A 475 -24.36 -11.23 -0.10
N HIS A 476 -23.64 -12.16 0.55
CA HIS A 476 -22.40 -12.76 0.07
C HIS A 476 -22.28 -14.25 0.41
N VAL A 477 -21.58 -14.98 -0.46
CA VAL A 477 -21.14 -16.38 -0.32
C VAL A 477 -19.62 -16.46 -0.22
N LEU A 478 -19.11 -17.41 0.56
CA LEU A 478 -17.68 -17.74 0.63
C LEU A 478 -17.35 -18.89 -0.33
N VAL A 479 -16.31 -18.71 -1.13
CA VAL A 479 -15.95 -19.62 -2.23
C VAL A 479 -14.46 -19.96 -2.19
N ASP A 480 -14.11 -21.23 -2.34
CA ASP A 480 -12.72 -21.66 -2.54
C ASP A 480 -12.55 -22.16 -3.98
N LEU A 481 -11.69 -21.52 -4.77
CA LEU A 481 -11.58 -21.79 -6.21
C LEU A 481 -10.56 -22.87 -6.57
N HIS A 482 -9.89 -23.49 -5.59
CA HIS A 482 -8.88 -24.49 -5.87
C HIS A 482 -8.81 -25.55 -4.77
N VAL A 483 -9.55 -26.64 -4.95
CA VAL A 483 -9.63 -27.75 -3.99
C VAL A 483 -9.42 -29.09 -4.70
N HIS A 484 -8.68 -30.00 -4.06
CA HIS A 484 -8.44 -31.36 -4.56
C HIS A 484 -9.11 -32.41 -3.66
N THR A 485 -9.42 -33.56 -4.24
CA THR A 485 -10.02 -34.73 -3.59
C THR A 485 -9.20 -35.99 -3.87
N ALA A 486 -9.61 -37.12 -3.31
CA ALA A 486 -8.98 -38.43 -3.53
C ALA A 486 -8.96 -38.91 -5.00
N TYR A 487 -9.65 -38.20 -5.91
CA TYR A 487 -9.57 -38.44 -7.35
C TYR A 487 -8.30 -37.83 -7.97
N SER A 488 -7.65 -36.87 -7.29
CA SER A 488 -6.33 -36.37 -7.62
C SER A 488 -5.24 -37.26 -7.02
N LYS A 489 -4.20 -37.57 -7.81
CA LYS A 489 -3.12 -38.54 -7.47
C LYS A 489 -2.32 -38.22 -6.21
N ASP A 490 -2.38 -36.99 -5.73
CA ASP A 490 -1.60 -36.48 -4.60
C ASP A 490 -2.46 -35.90 -3.48
N CYS A 491 -3.76 -36.24 -3.47
CA CYS A 491 -4.69 -35.95 -2.39
C CYS A 491 -5.34 -37.25 -1.90
N ALA A 492 -5.50 -37.40 -0.58
CA ALA A 492 -6.14 -38.56 0.04
C ALA A 492 -7.56 -38.26 0.55
N SER A 493 -8.01 -37.01 0.43
CA SER A 493 -9.24 -36.53 1.07
C SER A 493 -10.46 -36.99 0.29
N SER A 494 -11.25 -37.92 0.85
CA SER A 494 -12.51 -38.37 0.20
C SER A 494 -13.49 -37.21 -0.03
N VAL A 495 -14.29 -37.30 -1.10
CA VAL A 495 -15.33 -36.31 -1.44
C VAL A 495 -16.26 -35.99 -0.25
N PRO A 496 -16.83 -36.98 0.49
CA PRO A 496 -17.68 -36.67 1.64
C PRO A 496 -16.96 -35.89 2.75
N ALA A 497 -15.67 -36.17 2.97
CA ALA A 497 -14.88 -35.46 3.96
C ALA A 497 -14.57 -34.02 3.55
N VAL A 498 -14.27 -33.79 2.26
CA VAL A 498 -14.06 -32.44 1.71
C VAL A 498 -15.34 -31.61 1.84
N LEU A 499 -16.50 -32.15 1.44
CA LEU A 499 -17.79 -31.47 1.56
C LEU A 499 -18.19 -31.19 3.01
N LYS A 500 -17.87 -32.10 3.93
CA LYS A 500 -18.09 -31.88 5.36
C LYS A 500 -17.20 -30.75 5.88
N ALA A 501 -15.90 -30.77 5.55
CA ALA A 501 -14.96 -29.73 5.95
C ALA A 501 -15.33 -28.36 5.37
N ALA A 502 -15.81 -28.31 4.13
CA ALA A 502 -16.28 -27.08 3.49
C ALA A 502 -17.39 -26.40 4.28
N ARG A 503 -18.37 -27.18 4.74
CA ARG A 503 -19.47 -26.69 5.59
C ARG A 503 -18.98 -26.23 6.96
N GLU A 504 -18.06 -26.96 7.57
CA GLU A 504 -17.48 -26.59 8.87
C GLU A 504 -16.70 -25.27 8.80
N VAL A 505 -16.08 -24.99 7.65
CA VAL A 505 -15.38 -23.73 7.36
C VAL A 505 -16.36 -22.59 7.00
N GLY A 506 -17.58 -22.92 6.58
CA GLY A 506 -18.61 -21.94 6.17
C GLY A 506 -18.55 -21.57 4.69
N LEU A 507 -17.95 -22.42 3.85
CA LEU A 507 -18.00 -22.25 2.39
C LEU A 507 -19.41 -22.52 1.89
N GLY A 508 -19.89 -21.67 0.98
CA GLY A 508 -21.14 -21.88 0.25
C GLY A 508 -20.92 -22.24 -1.22
N ALA A 509 -19.69 -22.13 -1.74
CA ALA A 509 -19.28 -22.79 -2.98
C ALA A 509 -17.82 -23.29 -2.94
N ILE A 510 -17.51 -24.32 -3.73
CA ILE A 510 -16.14 -24.83 -3.92
C ILE A 510 -15.92 -25.23 -5.39
N ALA A 511 -14.74 -24.93 -5.93
CA ALA A 511 -14.27 -25.51 -7.18
C ALA A 511 -13.36 -26.70 -6.87
N ILE A 512 -13.80 -27.89 -7.27
CA ILE A 512 -13.01 -29.11 -7.15
C ILE A 512 -12.27 -29.29 -8.46
N ALA A 513 -10.95 -29.12 -8.45
CA ALA A 513 -10.07 -29.09 -9.62
C ALA A 513 -9.06 -30.25 -9.56
N ASP A 514 -9.57 -31.48 -9.52
CA ASP A 514 -8.72 -32.67 -9.49
C ASP A 514 -7.82 -32.76 -10.75
N HIS A 515 -6.62 -33.31 -10.60
CA HIS A 515 -5.64 -33.36 -11.69
C HIS A 515 -6.10 -34.26 -12.85
N ASN A 516 -6.36 -33.65 -14.01
CA ASN A 516 -6.76 -34.31 -15.26
C ASN A 516 -8.04 -35.16 -15.19
N THR A 517 -8.97 -34.81 -14.31
CA THR A 517 -10.30 -35.44 -14.24
C THR A 517 -11.33 -34.54 -13.56
N ILE A 518 -12.58 -34.60 -14.01
CA ILE A 518 -13.73 -33.94 -13.33
C ILE A 518 -14.52 -34.91 -12.45
N ALA A 519 -14.14 -36.19 -12.39
CA ALA A 519 -14.92 -37.23 -11.73
C ALA A 519 -15.18 -36.94 -10.24
N GLY A 520 -14.19 -36.40 -9.54
CA GLY A 520 -14.34 -35.99 -8.14
C GLY A 520 -15.34 -34.83 -7.97
N ALA A 521 -15.32 -33.86 -8.89
CA ALA A 521 -16.26 -32.75 -8.88
C ALA A 521 -17.69 -33.20 -9.22
N LEU A 522 -17.88 -34.11 -10.18
CA LEU A 522 -19.18 -34.70 -10.51
C LEU A 522 -19.74 -35.52 -9.34
N ALA A 523 -18.90 -36.34 -8.71
CA ALA A 523 -19.27 -37.11 -7.53
C ALA A 523 -19.69 -36.18 -6.39
N ALA A 524 -18.92 -35.11 -6.14
CA ALA A 524 -19.25 -34.10 -5.14
C ALA A 524 -20.56 -33.38 -5.43
N ARG A 525 -20.77 -32.93 -6.68
CA ARG A 525 -22.00 -32.26 -7.11
C ARG A 525 -23.25 -33.12 -6.88
N SER A 526 -23.15 -34.44 -7.05
CA SER A 526 -24.26 -35.37 -6.82
C SER A 526 -24.69 -35.50 -5.35
N VAL A 527 -23.80 -35.17 -4.39
CA VAL A 527 -24.03 -35.37 -2.95
C VAL A 527 -23.89 -34.10 -2.10
N ALA A 528 -23.50 -32.96 -2.68
CA ALA A 528 -23.25 -31.71 -1.97
C ALA A 528 -24.51 -31.03 -1.41
N GLY A 529 -25.72 -31.41 -1.84
CA GLY A 529 -26.96 -30.75 -1.40
C GLY A 529 -27.08 -29.30 -1.88
N ALA A 530 -28.13 -28.58 -1.49
CA ALA A 530 -28.35 -27.19 -1.92
C ALA A 530 -27.60 -26.13 -1.11
N ASP A 531 -26.98 -26.53 0.00
CA ASP A 531 -26.27 -25.62 0.91
C ASP A 531 -24.82 -25.33 0.48
N LEU A 532 -24.28 -26.10 -0.47
CA LEU A 532 -22.92 -25.95 -0.98
C LEU A 532 -22.88 -26.16 -2.49
N PHE A 533 -22.60 -25.10 -3.24
CA PHE A 533 -22.50 -25.15 -4.70
C PHE A 533 -21.13 -25.73 -5.13
N VAL A 534 -21.13 -26.73 -6.01
CA VAL A 534 -19.90 -27.34 -6.53
C VAL A 534 -19.66 -26.88 -7.96
N ILE A 535 -18.60 -26.11 -8.17
CA ILE A 535 -18.10 -25.77 -9.51
C ILE A 535 -17.32 -26.98 -10.01
N VAL A 536 -17.75 -27.53 -11.15
CA VAL A 536 -17.04 -28.62 -11.83
C VAL A 536 -15.79 -28.04 -12.47
N ALA A 537 -14.63 -28.44 -11.97
CA ALA A 537 -13.35 -27.94 -12.46
C ALA A 537 -12.35 -29.08 -12.67
N GLU A 538 -11.29 -28.80 -13.42
CA GLU A 538 -10.22 -29.74 -13.72
C GLU A 538 -8.89 -28.98 -13.75
N GLU A 539 -7.87 -29.42 -13.02
CA GLU A 539 -6.50 -28.91 -13.17
C GLU A 539 -5.76 -29.73 -14.23
N ILE A 540 -5.76 -29.20 -15.45
CA ILE A 540 -5.33 -29.89 -16.67
C ILE A 540 -3.83 -29.68 -16.87
N LYS A 541 -3.10 -30.79 -17.03
CA LYS A 541 -1.68 -30.77 -17.33
C LYS A 541 -1.44 -30.62 -18.82
N THR A 542 -0.93 -29.47 -19.25
CA THR A 542 -0.50 -29.23 -20.64
C THR A 542 1.00 -29.47 -20.82
N LYS A 543 1.50 -29.39 -22.05
CA LYS A 543 2.95 -29.41 -22.33
C LYS A 543 3.71 -28.22 -21.72
N GLN A 544 3.05 -27.07 -21.56
CA GLN A 544 3.67 -25.84 -21.09
C GLN A 544 3.43 -25.58 -19.59
N GLY A 545 2.46 -26.24 -18.97
CA GLY A 545 2.12 -26.04 -17.57
C GLY A 545 0.68 -26.43 -17.24
N GLU A 546 0.20 -26.05 -16.07
CA GLU A 546 -1.15 -26.32 -15.60
C GLU A 546 -2.10 -25.16 -15.90
N VAL A 547 -3.35 -25.50 -16.21
CA VAL A 547 -4.47 -24.58 -16.36
C VAL A 547 -5.71 -25.25 -15.77
N ILE A 548 -6.56 -24.46 -15.12
CA ILE A 548 -7.85 -24.94 -14.62
C ILE A 548 -8.95 -24.52 -15.59
N GLY A 549 -9.78 -25.48 -16.00
CA GLY A 549 -11.09 -25.19 -16.60
C GLY A 549 -12.14 -25.15 -15.49
N LEU A 550 -12.90 -24.05 -15.37
CA LEU A 550 -14.03 -23.94 -14.44
C LEU A 550 -15.35 -24.07 -15.20
N PHE A 551 -16.34 -24.73 -14.60
CA PHE A 551 -17.65 -25.01 -15.21
C PHE A 551 -17.58 -25.94 -16.43
N LEU A 552 -16.71 -26.95 -16.37
CA LEU A 552 -16.59 -27.96 -17.43
C LEU A 552 -17.79 -28.91 -17.45
N GLU A 553 -18.16 -29.36 -18.65
CA GLU A 553 -19.15 -30.43 -18.87
C GLU A 553 -18.48 -31.76 -19.22
N GLU A 554 -17.37 -31.69 -19.96
CA GLU A 554 -16.55 -32.82 -20.40
C GLU A 554 -15.08 -32.64 -19.99
N GLU A 555 -14.39 -33.75 -19.72
CA GLU A 555 -12.96 -33.75 -19.40
C GLU A 555 -12.11 -33.26 -20.58
N VAL A 556 -11.04 -32.52 -20.28
CA VAL A 556 -10.08 -32.06 -21.29
C VAL A 556 -8.87 -33.00 -21.31
N PRO A 557 -8.49 -33.58 -22.46
CA PRO A 557 -7.37 -34.52 -22.51
C PRO A 557 -6.05 -33.90 -22.01
N ALA A 558 -5.34 -34.63 -21.15
CA ALA A 558 -4.03 -34.21 -20.65
C ALA A 558 -2.94 -34.29 -21.73
N GLY A 559 -1.89 -33.48 -21.56
CA GLY A 559 -0.68 -33.51 -22.41
C GLY A 559 -0.85 -32.80 -23.76
N LEU A 560 -1.97 -32.13 -23.99
CA LEU A 560 -2.18 -31.26 -25.15
C LEU A 560 -1.30 -30.01 -25.08
N ASP A 561 -1.19 -29.32 -26.21
CA ASP A 561 -0.62 -27.98 -26.22
C ASP A 561 -1.50 -27.02 -25.40
N PHE A 562 -0.89 -26.01 -24.77
CA PHE A 562 -1.60 -25.02 -24.00
C PHE A 562 -2.72 -24.35 -24.81
N ASP A 563 -2.45 -24.00 -26.06
CA ASP A 563 -3.43 -23.31 -26.91
C ASP A 563 -4.63 -24.20 -27.25
N GLU A 564 -4.39 -25.47 -27.56
CA GLU A 564 -5.44 -26.46 -27.84
C GLU A 564 -6.27 -26.74 -26.57
N THR A 565 -5.61 -26.79 -25.41
CA THR A 565 -6.28 -26.97 -24.12
C THR A 565 -7.25 -25.82 -23.85
N LEU A 566 -6.81 -24.57 -24.07
CA LEU A 566 -7.67 -23.40 -23.92
C LEU A 566 -8.86 -23.41 -24.88
N ASP A 567 -8.69 -23.91 -26.12
CA ASP A 567 -9.78 -23.98 -27.10
C ASP A 567 -10.85 -24.97 -26.65
N ARG A 568 -10.44 -26.11 -26.09
CA ARG A 568 -11.38 -27.13 -25.57
C ARG A 568 -12.12 -26.66 -24.32
N ILE A 569 -11.48 -25.87 -23.46
CA ILE A 569 -12.17 -25.23 -22.34
C ILE A 569 -13.21 -24.25 -22.89
N LYS A 570 -12.81 -23.36 -23.79
CA LYS A 570 -13.69 -22.31 -24.35
C LYS A 570 -14.83 -22.87 -25.19
N SER A 571 -14.64 -23.97 -25.92
CA SER A 571 -15.69 -24.59 -26.74
C SER A 571 -16.86 -25.13 -25.91
N GLN A 572 -16.66 -25.37 -24.61
CA GLN A 572 -17.70 -25.79 -23.67
C GLN A 572 -18.42 -24.60 -23.01
N GLY A 573 -18.02 -23.36 -23.29
CA GLY A 573 -18.48 -22.18 -22.54
C GLY A 573 -17.88 -22.08 -21.13
N ALA A 574 -16.90 -22.92 -20.81
CA ALA A 574 -16.20 -22.93 -19.54
C ALA A 574 -15.18 -21.78 -19.45
N LEU A 575 -14.74 -21.48 -18.21
CA LEU A 575 -13.82 -20.39 -17.93
C LEU A 575 -12.38 -20.91 -17.77
N VAL A 576 -11.43 -20.13 -18.28
CA VAL A 576 -10.00 -20.38 -18.18
C VAL A 576 -9.46 -19.71 -16.91
N TYR A 577 -8.95 -20.53 -16.00
CA TYR A 577 -8.36 -20.11 -14.73
C TYR A 577 -6.89 -20.51 -14.69
N ILE A 578 -5.97 -19.57 -14.44
CA ILE A 578 -4.54 -19.87 -14.31
C ILE A 578 -4.19 -20.12 -12.84
N PRO A 579 -3.91 -21.37 -12.43
CA PRO A 579 -3.51 -21.67 -11.05
C PRO A 579 -2.04 -21.29 -10.81
N HIS A 580 -1.76 -20.86 -9.57
CA HIS A 580 -0.42 -20.61 -9.01
C HIS A 580 0.67 -20.06 -9.98
N PRO A 581 0.40 -19.05 -10.83
CA PRO A 581 1.36 -18.69 -11.88
C PRO A 581 2.67 -18.12 -11.33
N PHE A 582 3.74 -18.33 -12.09
CA PHE A 582 5.12 -17.92 -11.79
C PHE A 582 5.79 -18.68 -10.63
N ASP A 583 5.13 -19.67 -10.03
CA ASP A 583 5.75 -20.57 -9.08
C ASP A 583 6.68 -21.57 -9.80
N GLY A 584 7.99 -21.36 -9.65
CA GLY A 584 9.00 -22.26 -10.22
C GLY A 584 9.10 -23.64 -9.55
N LEU A 585 8.33 -23.89 -8.48
CA LEU A 585 8.23 -25.20 -7.83
C LEU A 585 7.03 -26.02 -8.33
N HIS A 586 6.06 -25.39 -8.98
CA HIS A 586 4.94 -26.03 -9.66
C HIS A 586 5.11 -25.93 -11.18
N ALA A 587 4.27 -26.65 -11.92
CA ALA A 587 4.36 -26.64 -13.37
C ALA A 587 3.49 -25.53 -13.95
N THR A 588 4.01 -24.31 -13.94
CA THR A 588 3.28 -23.15 -14.44
C THR A 588 3.63 -22.85 -15.90
N PRO A 589 2.67 -22.38 -16.73
CA PRO A 589 2.96 -21.88 -18.07
C PRO A 589 4.04 -20.78 -18.07
N PRO A 590 4.97 -20.77 -19.04
CA PRO A 590 5.94 -19.69 -19.18
C PRO A 590 5.26 -18.33 -19.35
N TYR A 591 5.92 -17.27 -18.91
CA TYR A 591 5.40 -15.90 -19.03
C TYR A 591 4.94 -15.55 -20.45
N GLN A 592 5.73 -15.92 -21.47
CA GLN A 592 5.39 -15.63 -22.86
C GLN A 592 4.10 -16.32 -23.30
N THR A 593 3.92 -17.60 -22.96
CA THR A 593 2.69 -18.37 -23.24
C THR A 593 1.45 -17.71 -22.61
N LEU A 594 1.58 -17.17 -21.39
CA LEU A 594 0.49 -16.43 -20.74
C LEU A 594 0.18 -15.10 -21.44
N VAL A 595 1.22 -14.39 -21.92
CA VAL A 595 1.03 -13.12 -22.65
C VAL A 595 0.37 -13.36 -24.01
N ASP A 596 0.79 -14.39 -24.73
CA ASP A 596 0.25 -14.71 -26.06
C ASP A 596 -1.23 -15.10 -25.96
N ASN A 597 -1.64 -15.72 -24.85
CA ASN A 597 -3.01 -16.17 -24.61
C ASN A 597 -3.83 -15.26 -23.69
N VAL A 598 -3.36 -14.05 -23.40
CA VAL A 598 -3.97 -13.14 -22.42
C VAL A 598 -5.46 -12.87 -22.68
N HIS A 599 -5.86 -12.85 -23.95
CA HIS A 599 -7.23 -12.58 -24.41
C HIS A 599 -8.19 -13.75 -24.20
N ARG A 600 -7.67 -14.93 -23.85
CA ARG A 600 -8.43 -16.17 -23.62
C ARG A 600 -8.49 -16.55 -22.15
N ILE A 601 -7.72 -15.87 -21.30
CA ILE A 601 -7.65 -16.12 -19.85
C ILE A 601 -8.72 -15.27 -19.15
N ASP A 602 -9.62 -15.92 -18.41
CA ASP A 602 -10.69 -15.23 -17.68
C ASP A 602 -10.28 -14.85 -16.27
N VAL A 603 -9.57 -15.76 -15.59
CA VAL A 603 -9.20 -15.63 -14.18
C VAL A 603 -7.74 -16.01 -13.97
N VAL A 604 -7.05 -15.26 -13.11
CA VAL A 604 -5.70 -15.59 -12.64
C VAL A 604 -5.74 -15.77 -11.13
N GLU A 605 -5.19 -16.87 -10.61
CA GLU A 605 -5.02 -17.09 -9.18
C GLU A 605 -3.99 -16.12 -8.61
N VAL A 606 -4.45 -14.98 -8.08
CA VAL A 606 -3.57 -13.96 -7.49
C VAL A 606 -3.20 -14.27 -6.05
N PHE A 607 -3.94 -15.18 -5.41
CA PHE A 607 -3.66 -15.63 -4.06
C PHE A 607 -3.89 -17.13 -3.90
N ASN A 608 -2.79 -17.88 -3.93
CA ASN A 608 -2.74 -19.29 -3.55
C ASN A 608 -2.14 -19.42 -2.14
N ALA A 609 -2.85 -20.10 -1.23
CA ALA A 609 -2.44 -20.21 0.17
C ALA A 609 -1.30 -21.20 0.44
N ARG A 610 -0.96 -22.06 -0.54
CA ARG A 610 0.02 -23.14 -0.41
C ARG A 610 1.42 -22.76 -0.94
N LEU A 611 1.57 -21.61 -1.60
CA LEU A 611 2.86 -21.22 -2.16
C LEU A 611 3.92 -21.06 -1.06
N ALA A 612 5.05 -21.74 -1.25
CA ALA A 612 6.20 -21.62 -0.36
C ALA A 612 6.85 -20.23 -0.43
N VAL A 613 6.70 -19.53 -1.56
CA VAL A 613 7.24 -18.19 -1.82
C VAL A 613 6.08 -17.23 -2.12
N PRO A 614 5.64 -16.41 -1.14
CA PRO A 614 4.53 -15.47 -1.32
C PRO A 614 4.74 -14.42 -2.44
N ALA A 615 5.98 -14.22 -2.91
CA ALA A 615 6.27 -13.31 -4.02
C ALA A 615 5.64 -13.73 -5.35
N PHE A 616 5.27 -15.01 -5.51
CA PHE A 616 4.57 -15.49 -6.71
C PHE A 616 3.13 -14.98 -6.77
N ASN A 617 2.41 -14.95 -5.64
CA ASN A 617 1.09 -14.28 -5.54
C ASN A 617 1.18 -12.80 -5.96
N VAL A 618 2.24 -12.10 -5.56
CA VAL A 618 2.46 -10.69 -5.97
C VAL A 618 2.73 -10.57 -7.48
N ARG A 619 3.42 -11.53 -8.09
CA ARG A 619 3.63 -11.55 -9.55
C ARG A 619 2.33 -11.87 -10.30
N ALA A 620 1.53 -12.81 -9.79
CA ALA A 620 0.21 -13.17 -10.29
C ALA A 620 -0.73 -11.96 -10.27
N GLU A 621 -0.81 -11.25 -9.15
CA GLU A 621 -1.58 -10.01 -9.00
C GLU A 621 -1.14 -8.94 -10.01
N ARG A 622 0.18 -8.75 -10.19
CA ARG A 622 0.72 -7.81 -11.18
C ARG A 622 0.37 -8.19 -12.62
N PHE A 623 0.41 -9.48 -12.95
CA PHE A 623 0.07 -9.97 -14.28
C PHE A 623 -1.42 -9.74 -14.56
N ALA A 624 -2.29 -10.15 -13.64
CA ALA A 624 -3.74 -9.94 -13.75
C ALA A 624 -4.08 -8.45 -13.89
N ALA A 625 -3.47 -7.58 -13.07
CA ALA A 625 -3.69 -6.15 -13.13
C ALA A 625 -3.16 -5.50 -14.42
N LYS A 626 -1.98 -5.93 -14.92
CA LYS A 626 -1.37 -5.41 -16.15
C LYS A 626 -2.26 -5.64 -17.38
N TYR A 627 -2.93 -6.78 -17.41
CA TYR A 627 -3.73 -7.23 -18.54
C TYR A 627 -5.24 -7.16 -18.30
N ASN A 628 -5.68 -6.60 -17.17
CA ASN A 628 -7.08 -6.43 -16.78
C ASN A 628 -7.88 -7.75 -16.75
N ILE A 629 -7.26 -8.80 -16.19
CA ILE A 629 -7.86 -10.13 -15.99
C ILE A 629 -8.46 -10.20 -14.58
N ALA A 630 -9.55 -10.95 -14.41
CA ALA A 630 -10.17 -11.11 -13.09
C ALA A 630 -9.25 -11.86 -12.12
N ALA A 631 -9.30 -11.46 -10.85
CA ALA A 631 -8.48 -12.03 -9.79
C ALA A 631 -9.24 -13.16 -9.08
N GLY A 632 -8.63 -14.33 -8.97
CA GLY A 632 -9.10 -15.47 -8.19
C GLY A 632 -8.20 -15.80 -7.01
N ALA A 633 -8.73 -16.54 -6.04
CA ALA A 633 -7.97 -17.06 -4.91
C ALA A 633 -8.43 -18.48 -4.57
N GLY A 634 -7.48 -19.33 -4.19
CA GLY A 634 -7.73 -20.75 -3.92
C GLY A 634 -6.79 -21.29 -2.85
N SER A 635 -7.27 -22.24 -2.05
CA SER A 635 -6.46 -22.84 -0.99
C SER A 635 -5.44 -23.84 -1.52
N ASP A 636 -5.66 -24.37 -2.72
CA ASP A 636 -4.89 -25.49 -3.29
C ASP A 636 -4.86 -26.68 -2.31
N ALA A 637 -6.03 -26.94 -1.70
CA ALA A 637 -6.17 -27.86 -0.58
C ALA A 637 -6.10 -29.32 -1.04
N HIS A 638 -5.02 -29.98 -0.66
CA HIS A 638 -4.81 -31.43 -0.81
C HIS A 638 -5.06 -32.22 0.49
N VAL A 639 -5.31 -31.50 1.58
CA VAL A 639 -5.64 -32.04 2.90
C VAL A 639 -6.78 -31.22 3.48
N LEU A 640 -7.67 -31.85 4.27
CA LEU A 640 -8.84 -31.18 4.86
C LEU A 640 -8.46 -29.94 5.67
N GLN A 641 -7.31 -29.97 6.36
CA GLN A 641 -6.81 -28.85 7.15
C GLN A 641 -6.37 -27.66 6.30
N GLY A 642 -6.15 -27.83 4.99
CA GLY A 642 -5.84 -26.76 4.05
C GLY A 642 -7.08 -26.02 3.57
N LEU A 643 -8.27 -26.61 3.66
CA LEU A 643 -9.49 -26.01 3.14
C LEU A 643 -9.78 -24.63 3.79
N GLY A 644 -10.15 -23.65 2.96
CA GLY A 644 -10.50 -22.29 3.39
C GLY A 644 -9.33 -21.44 3.91
N THR A 645 -8.08 -21.82 3.64
CA THR A 645 -6.93 -20.93 3.89
C THR A 645 -6.87 -19.75 2.93
N ALA A 646 -7.53 -19.87 1.78
CA ALA A 646 -7.85 -18.77 0.88
C ALA A 646 -9.29 -18.95 0.40
N MET A 647 -10.06 -17.88 0.41
CA MET A 647 -11.47 -17.87 0.02
C MET A 647 -11.78 -16.54 -0.67
N MET A 648 -12.80 -16.55 -1.52
CA MET A 648 -13.41 -15.37 -2.12
C MET A 648 -14.75 -15.11 -1.43
N ARG A 649 -14.97 -13.87 -0.98
CA ARG A 649 -16.30 -13.39 -0.57
C ARG A 649 -16.94 -12.68 -1.76
N MET A 650 -17.98 -13.26 -2.32
CA MET A 650 -18.62 -12.76 -3.55
C MET A 650 -20.14 -12.83 -3.45
N ARG A 651 -20.88 -12.13 -4.31
CA ARG A 651 -22.34 -12.30 -4.39
C ARG A 651 -22.68 -13.73 -4.83
N PRO A 652 -23.81 -14.32 -4.38
CA PRO A 652 -24.29 -15.59 -4.90
C PRO A 652 -24.37 -15.62 -6.44
N PHE A 653 -24.10 -16.78 -7.03
CA PHE A 653 -24.12 -17.01 -8.48
C PHE A 653 -24.59 -18.44 -8.77
N SER A 654 -25.13 -18.65 -9.96
CA SER A 654 -25.52 -19.99 -10.46
C SER A 654 -24.94 -20.29 -11.85
N THR A 655 -24.47 -19.28 -12.58
CA THR A 655 -23.90 -19.44 -13.94
C THR A 655 -22.45 -18.90 -14.02
N PRO A 656 -21.67 -19.28 -15.06
CA PRO A 656 -20.34 -18.73 -15.30
C PRO A 656 -20.32 -17.20 -15.45
N GLU A 657 -21.35 -16.61 -16.09
CA GLU A 657 -21.46 -15.17 -16.31
C GLU A 657 -21.73 -14.43 -15.00
N GLU A 658 -22.66 -14.93 -14.18
CA GLU A 658 -22.93 -14.41 -12.84
C GLU A 658 -21.71 -14.53 -11.94
N PHE A 659 -21.00 -15.67 -12.03
CA PHE A 659 -19.73 -15.88 -11.34
C PHE A 659 -18.71 -14.79 -11.71
N MET A 660 -18.51 -14.53 -13.01
CA MET A 660 -17.58 -13.50 -13.47
C MET A 660 -18.00 -12.09 -13.03
N GLU A 661 -19.30 -11.76 -13.06
CA GLU A 661 -19.81 -10.47 -12.59
C GLU A 661 -19.64 -10.30 -11.08
N SER A 662 -19.79 -11.39 -10.33
CA SER A 662 -19.57 -11.43 -8.89
C SER A 662 -18.09 -11.27 -8.53
N LEU A 663 -17.22 -11.97 -9.27
CA LEU A 663 -15.77 -12.00 -9.08
C LEU A 663 -15.11 -10.63 -9.24
N LYS A 664 -15.64 -9.78 -10.15
CA LYS A 664 -15.18 -8.38 -10.35
C LYS A 664 -15.20 -7.53 -9.08
N THR A 665 -16.10 -7.85 -8.14
CA THR A 665 -16.29 -7.11 -6.88
C THR A 665 -15.93 -7.91 -5.64
N ALA A 666 -15.40 -9.13 -5.82
CA ALA A 666 -15.17 -10.06 -4.72
C ALA A 666 -13.97 -9.65 -3.85
N ASP A 667 -14.07 -9.91 -2.55
CA ASP A 667 -12.96 -9.73 -1.61
C ASP A 667 -12.22 -11.07 -1.42
N ILE A 668 -10.89 -11.04 -1.35
CA ILE A 668 -10.07 -12.21 -0.99
C ILE A 668 -9.92 -12.26 0.53
N LEU A 669 -10.33 -13.38 1.14
CA LEU A 669 -10.14 -13.69 2.56
C LEU A 669 -9.04 -14.75 2.69
N ALA A 670 -8.04 -14.50 3.52
CA ALA A 670 -6.95 -15.44 3.74
C ALA A 670 -6.80 -15.75 5.24
N ALA A 671 -6.76 -17.04 5.58
CA ALA A 671 -6.50 -17.52 6.93
C ALA A 671 -5.09 -18.11 7.02
N ARG A 672 -4.27 -17.60 7.95
CA ARG A 672 -2.89 -18.07 8.14
C ARG A 672 -2.87 -19.50 8.70
N LYS A 673 -2.46 -20.48 7.90
CA LYS A 673 -1.98 -21.79 8.35
C LYS A 673 -0.54 -21.99 7.89
N ASN A 674 0.26 -22.71 8.68
CA ASN A 674 1.69 -22.89 8.37
C ASN A 674 1.84 -23.79 7.13
N VAL A 675 2.41 -23.24 6.05
CA VAL A 675 2.61 -23.96 4.78
C VAL A 675 3.43 -25.23 4.98
N LEU A 676 4.52 -25.18 5.74
CA LEU A 676 5.34 -26.38 6.05
C LEU A 676 4.54 -27.44 6.80
N TYR A 677 3.63 -27.04 7.67
CA TYR A 677 2.74 -27.96 8.38
C TYR A 677 1.76 -28.63 7.42
N LEU A 678 1.13 -27.87 6.53
CA LEU A 678 0.21 -28.41 5.52
C LEU A 678 0.92 -29.33 4.52
N THR A 679 2.11 -28.93 4.04
CA THR A 679 2.94 -29.76 3.16
C THR A 679 3.39 -31.05 3.86
N SER A 680 3.75 -30.99 5.14
CA SER A 680 4.11 -32.18 5.94
C SER A 680 2.93 -33.13 6.11
N LEU A 681 1.72 -32.60 6.36
CA LEU A 681 0.50 -33.41 6.46
C LEU A 681 0.16 -34.10 5.13
N LYS A 682 0.31 -33.41 3.99
CA LYS A 682 0.12 -33.99 2.66
C LYS A 682 1.06 -35.18 2.44
N LEU A 683 2.36 -35.00 2.72
CA LEU A 683 3.37 -36.05 2.55
C LEU A 683 3.09 -37.24 3.47
N LEU A 684 2.68 -37.00 4.71
CA LEU A 684 2.33 -38.06 5.67
C LEU A 684 1.09 -38.83 5.24
N GLN A 685 0.00 -38.16 4.82
CA GLN A 685 -1.22 -38.84 4.38
C GLN A 685 -0.99 -39.66 3.11
N THR A 686 -0.33 -39.09 2.10
CA THR A 686 -0.01 -39.80 0.86
C THR A 686 0.95 -40.98 1.08
N SER A 687 1.89 -40.87 2.02
CA SER A 687 2.80 -41.98 2.37
C SER A 687 2.10 -43.08 3.17
N LEU A 688 1.23 -42.74 4.13
CA LEU A 688 0.48 -43.72 4.92
C LEU A 688 -0.50 -44.53 4.07
N ASP A 689 -1.17 -43.90 3.10
CA ASP A 689 -2.08 -44.62 2.19
C ASP A 689 -1.32 -45.49 1.18
N ARG A 690 -0.12 -45.06 0.75
CA ARG A 690 0.77 -45.90 -0.07
C ARG A 690 1.24 -47.15 0.70
N VAL A 691 1.46 -47.05 2.01
CA VAL A 691 1.80 -48.19 2.89
C VAL A 691 0.57 -49.08 3.17
N ARG A 692 -0.62 -48.50 3.39
CA ARG A 692 -1.85 -49.28 3.60
C ARG A 692 -2.31 -50.03 2.36
N SER A 693 -2.15 -49.45 1.16
CA SER A 693 -2.46 -50.11 -0.12
C SER A 693 -1.45 -51.21 -0.49
N THR A 694 -0.21 -51.15 0.00
CA THR A 694 0.76 -52.25 -0.14
C THR A 694 0.57 -53.35 0.91
N ALA A 695 -0.03 -53.05 2.05
CA ALA A 695 -0.38 -54.04 3.08
C ALA A 695 -1.72 -54.76 2.83
N THR A 696 -2.48 -54.36 1.80
CA THR A 696 -3.77 -54.97 1.39
C THR A 696 -3.73 -55.64 0.01
N ARG A 697 -2.55 -55.71 -0.62
CA ARG A 697 -2.22 -56.63 -1.72
C ARG A 697 -1.40 -57.79 -1.17
#